data_AF-A0A0R3P271-F1
#
_entry.id   AF-A0A0R3P271-F1
#
_cell.length_a   1.000
_cell.length_b   1.000
_cell.length_c   1.000
_cell.angle_alpha   90.00
_cell.angle_beta   90.00
_cell.angle_gamma   90.00
#
_symmetry.space_group_name_H-M   'P 1'
#
loop_
_entity.id
_entity.type
_entity.pdbx_description
1 polymer ?
#
loop_
_entity_poly.entity_id
_entity_poly.type
_entity_poly.pdbx_seq_one_letter_code
_entity_poly.pdbx_strand_id
1 'polypeptide(L)'
;MGEPLRTPSLPLVWATLLLCSCSLIELSHADLVPSLEILPMQEVQRKPVGKSLILTCRPTVPEPALVADLQWKDNMNNTILPKPPNYDPLYDSKGNRRKATGRNQPPMYTETLPGESLALMISSLTVEMGGKYYCTASYANTEILETSVTITTYVAITWTNAPENQYPTLGQDYVVMCEVKADPNPTIDWLRNGDPIRTGDKYVVQTHGLLIHDVQETDEGIYTCRAAVIDTGELLERTIRVEVFIQPVIVHLPPTLEAIEGKPFAANCTATGKPVPEISWIRDATQLNVATADRFQVNPQTGLVTINSVREDDYGTYTCLAKNKAGVVDQKTKLNVLVRPAIYELYNVTGGRTKEIAITCRAKGRPAPAITFRRWGTQEEYSPGVQVDDERIVLERYFDEDRGESSGTLRIANAERTDDGLYQCIARNKGADAYKTGHITVEFGPDFSQMKDLPPVFTWDQRKANLSCLAMGIPNATIEWHWNGRKIKELYDTNLKIVGTGPRSDLIVHPVTRQYYSAYKCIATNIHGTAEHDMQLKEARVPEFVSAAVPRQLTATTITFDIRGPPTELGLPILAFSVQYKEALNPDWSTAYNRSWSPDSPYIVEGLRPQTEYSFRFAARNQVGLGNWGVNQKQSTPRRSAPEEPKPLHNPVQHDKEEPVVVSPYSDHFELRWGVPADNGEPIDRYQIKYCPGMKISGAWTELENSCNTVNVVETTSYEMTDLNGNTYYRIELKAHNAIGYSSPASIIMKTTRDNPHPRKQKGGQAVAVAAPPLVLLLSTACALLLLLPTTTA
;
A
#
# COMPACT_ATOMS: atom_id res chain seq x y z
N MET A 1 -13.00 -45.87 -31.05
CA MET A 1 -14.32 -46.31 -30.56
C MET A 1 -15.35 -45.98 -31.61
N GLY A 2 -16.16 -46.96 -32.02
CA GLY A 2 -17.46 -46.73 -32.67
C GLY A 2 -17.49 -46.57 -34.19
N GLU A 3 -17.68 -47.69 -34.89
CA GLU A 3 -18.31 -47.87 -36.21
C GLU A 3 -19.67 -47.11 -36.37
N PRO A 4 -20.31 -46.95 -37.57
CA PRO A 4 -20.45 -48.01 -38.60
C PRO A 4 -20.63 -47.65 -40.10
N LEU A 5 -20.43 -48.69 -40.93
CA LEU A 5 -21.21 -49.14 -42.11
C LEU A 5 -21.57 -48.18 -43.26
N ARG A 6 -21.05 -48.48 -44.47
CA ARG A 6 -21.84 -48.94 -45.65
C ARG A 6 -20.97 -49.13 -46.90
N THR A 7 -20.85 -50.38 -47.36
CA THR A 7 -20.65 -50.77 -48.78
C THR A 7 -21.98 -50.54 -49.55
N PRO A 8 -22.04 -50.34 -50.89
CA PRO A 8 -21.65 -51.41 -51.85
C PRO A 8 -21.19 -51.00 -53.27
N SER A 9 -20.70 -52.03 -53.98
CA SER A 9 -20.91 -52.34 -55.41
C SER A 9 -20.34 -51.43 -56.49
N LEU A 10 -19.21 -51.87 -57.07
CA LEU A 10 -18.96 -51.74 -58.51
C LEU A 10 -19.83 -52.75 -59.27
N PRO A 11 -20.58 -52.35 -60.33
CA PRO A 11 -21.25 -53.28 -61.20
C PRO A 11 -20.38 -53.67 -62.42
N LEU A 12 -20.48 -54.96 -62.71
CA LEU A 12 -20.39 -55.66 -63.98
C LEU A 12 -20.20 -54.84 -65.26
N VAL A 13 -19.08 -55.19 -65.92
CA VAL A 13 -18.92 -55.49 -67.35
C VAL A 13 -20.26 -55.81 -68.04
N TRP A 14 -20.62 -54.99 -69.04
CA TRP A 14 -21.55 -55.38 -70.10
C TRP A 14 -20.77 -55.50 -71.40
N ALA A 15 -20.70 -56.74 -71.88
CA ALA A 15 -20.40 -57.10 -73.24
C ALA A 15 -21.74 -57.29 -73.98
N THR A 16 -21.91 -56.65 -75.13
CA THR A 16 -22.76 -57.09 -76.24
C THR A 16 -22.28 -56.34 -77.49
N LEU A 17 -21.56 -57.02 -78.38
CA LEU A 17 -22.10 -57.77 -79.52
C LEU A 17 -22.41 -56.87 -80.72
N LEU A 18 -21.47 -56.83 -81.67
CA LEU A 18 -21.81 -56.80 -83.09
C LEU A 18 -21.05 -57.94 -83.77
N LEU A 19 -21.84 -58.97 -84.06
CA LEU A 19 -21.55 -60.09 -84.95
C LEU A 19 -21.20 -59.54 -86.33
N CYS A 20 -20.19 -60.10 -87.01
CA CYS A 20 -20.46 -60.79 -88.26
C CYS A 20 -19.30 -61.68 -88.72
N SER A 21 -19.69 -62.87 -89.16
CA SER A 21 -19.00 -63.79 -90.08
C SER A 21 -17.63 -64.33 -89.68
N CYS A 22 -17.68 -65.49 -89.06
CA CYS A 22 -16.72 -66.58 -89.26
C CYS A 22 -16.62 -66.87 -90.76
N SER A 23 -15.49 -66.52 -91.38
CA SER A 23 -15.11 -67.01 -92.70
C SER A 23 -14.01 -68.04 -92.48
N LEU A 24 -14.31 -69.27 -92.84
CA LEU A 24 -13.32 -70.34 -92.91
C LEU A 24 -12.11 -69.89 -93.73
N ILE A 25 -10.95 -70.13 -93.14
CA ILE A 25 -9.67 -70.44 -93.75
C ILE A 25 -9.80 -70.73 -95.26
N GLU A 26 -9.39 -69.76 -96.05
CA GLU A 26 -8.46 -69.89 -97.17
C GLU A 26 -7.88 -68.49 -97.40
N LEU A 27 -6.97 -68.08 -96.50
CA LEU A 27 -6.04 -67.00 -96.84
C LEU A 27 -4.98 -67.64 -97.71
N SER A 28 -5.17 -67.42 -99.01
CA SER A 28 -4.12 -67.40 -100.01
C SER A 28 -2.82 -66.87 -99.42
N HIS A 29 -1.69 -67.41 -99.86
CA HIS A 29 -0.42 -66.71 -99.79
C HIS A 29 -0.62 -65.38 -100.54
N ALA A 30 -1.09 -64.35 -99.85
CA ALA A 30 -0.85 -62.98 -100.25
C ALA A 30 0.65 -62.83 -100.11
N ASP A 31 1.32 -62.59 -101.23
CA ASP A 31 2.74 -62.25 -101.27
C ASP A 31 3.01 -61.22 -100.16
N LEU A 32 3.59 -61.67 -99.05
CA LEU A 32 4.03 -60.79 -97.96
C LEU A 32 5.15 -59.98 -98.58
N VAL A 33 4.81 -58.78 -99.06
CA VAL A 33 5.79 -57.87 -99.65
C VAL A 33 6.84 -57.63 -98.58
N PRO A 34 8.09 -58.06 -98.80
CA PRO A 34 9.15 -57.91 -97.83
C PRO A 34 9.25 -56.43 -97.44
N SER A 35 9.17 -56.12 -96.14
CA SER A 35 9.19 -54.73 -95.67
C SER A 35 9.88 -54.61 -94.32
N LEU A 36 10.26 -53.38 -93.98
CA LEU A 36 10.82 -53.04 -92.68
C LEU A 36 9.84 -52.20 -91.89
N GLU A 37 9.71 -52.49 -90.59
CA GLU A 37 8.87 -51.76 -89.66
C GLU A 37 9.73 -51.17 -88.54
N ILE A 38 9.54 -49.87 -88.26
CA ILE A 38 10.16 -49.20 -87.13
C ILE A 38 9.14 -49.09 -85.98
N LEU A 39 9.53 -49.53 -84.79
CA LEU A 39 8.77 -49.42 -83.56
C LEU A 39 9.37 -48.33 -82.64
N PRO A 40 8.53 -47.46 -82.03
CA PRO A 40 7.07 -47.38 -82.24
C PRO A 40 6.70 -46.84 -83.63
N MET A 41 5.56 -47.30 -84.20
CA MET A 41 5.12 -47.06 -85.60
C MET A 41 4.73 -45.60 -85.94
N GLN A 42 5.28 -44.61 -85.25
CA GLN A 42 5.08 -43.20 -85.58
C GLN A 42 6.14 -42.75 -86.57
N GLU A 43 5.72 -42.19 -87.70
CA GLU A 43 6.61 -41.63 -88.74
C GLU A 43 7.51 -40.52 -88.21
N VAL A 44 7.06 -39.80 -87.17
CA VAL A 44 7.80 -38.72 -86.51
C VAL A 44 7.91 -38.99 -85.02
N GLN A 45 9.13 -39.07 -84.51
CA GLN A 45 9.46 -39.22 -83.10
C GLN A 45 9.82 -37.86 -82.52
N ARG A 46 8.88 -37.26 -81.77
CA ARG A 46 9.09 -35.99 -81.05
C ARG A 46 9.60 -36.27 -79.64
N LYS A 47 10.79 -35.77 -79.30
CA LYS A 47 11.38 -35.94 -77.96
C LYS A 47 12.14 -34.70 -77.50
N PRO A 48 12.20 -34.41 -76.18
CA PRO A 48 12.94 -33.26 -75.72
C PRO A 48 14.45 -33.50 -75.75
N VAL A 49 15.21 -32.41 -75.96
CA VAL A 49 16.67 -32.38 -75.86
C VAL A 49 17.11 -32.92 -74.49
N GLY A 50 18.14 -33.76 -74.48
CA GLY A 50 18.70 -34.38 -73.27
C GLY A 50 18.01 -35.68 -72.84
N LYS A 51 16.90 -36.10 -73.48
CA LYS A 51 16.29 -37.41 -73.22
C LYS A 51 16.87 -38.51 -74.12
N SER A 52 16.79 -39.74 -73.65
CA SER A 52 17.12 -40.93 -74.42
C SER A 52 15.97 -41.35 -75.35
N LEU A 53 16.30 -41.93 -76.49
CA LEU A 53 15.34 -42.48 -77.45
C LEU A 53 15.79 -43.87 -77.91
N ILE A 54 14.84 -44.79 -78.02
CA ILE A 54 15.07 -46.15 -78.51
C ILE A 54 14.11 -46.38 -79.67
N LEU A 55 14.64 -46.79 -80.82
CA LEU A 55 13.87 -47.15 -82.00
C LEU A 55 14.24 -48.56 -82.43
N THR A 56 13.28 -49.44 -82.65
CA THR A 56 13.56 -50.82 -83.05
C THR A 56 13.16 -51.01 -84.49
N CYS A 57 14.07 -51.46 -85.33
CA CYS A 57 13.75 -51.88 -86.69
C CYS A 57 13.61 -53.39 -86.72
N ARG A 58 12.48 -53.88 -87.25
CA ARG A 58 12.22 -55.30 -87.44
C ARG A 58 11.84 -55.58 -88.90
N PRO A 59 12.37 -56.65 -89.51
CA PRO A 59 11.91 -57.10 -90.82
C PRO A 59 10.58 -57.85 -90.71
N THR A 60 9.64 -57.51 -91.58
CA THR A 60 8.38 -58.21 -91.79
C THR A 60 8.44 -58.85 -93.17
N VAL A 61 9.00 -60.06 -93.23
CA VAL A 61 9.28 -60.80 -94.46
C VAL A 61 8.79 -62.25 -94.37
N PRO A 62 8.52 -62.94 -95.50
CA PRO A 62 8.09 -64.34 -95.49
C PRO A 62 9.12 -65.29 -94.85
N GLU A 63 10.41 -65.09 -95.12
CA GLU A 63 11.50 -65.95 -94.63
C GLU A 63 12.64 -65.12 -94.00
N PRO A 64 12.75 -65.06 -92.66
CA PRO A 64 13.71 -64.21 -91.96
C PRO A 64 15.18 -64.48 -92.31
N ALA A 65 15.53 -65.75 -92.53
CA ALA A 65 16.91 -66.17 -92.85
C ALA A 65 17.49 -65.56 -94.14
N LEU A 66 16.64 -64.97 -95.01
CA LEU A 66 17.05 -64.29 -96.23
C LEU A 66 17.32 -62.79 -96.03
N VAL A 67 17.13 -62.26 -94.81
CA VAL A 67 17.45 -60.88 -94.47
C VAL A 67 18.94 -60.79 -94.10
N ALA A 68 19.68 -60.00 -94.87
CA ALA A 68 21.09 -59.72 -94.61
C ALA A 68 21.31 -58.20 -94.53
N ASP A 69 22.40 -57.79 -93.89
CA ASP A 69 22.83 -56.39 -93.78
C ASP A 69 21.79 -55.43 -93.16
N LEU A 70 20.98 -55.91 -92.20
CA LEU A 70 20.09 -55.06 -91.41
C LEU A 70 20.90 -54.04 -90.61
N GLN A 71 20.71 -52.76 -90.92
CA GLN A 71 21.48 -51.66 -90.33
C GLN A 71 20.65 -50.39 -90.19
N TRP A 72 21.02 -49.55 -89.22
CA TRP A 72 20.51 -48.19 -89.12
C TRP A 72 21.48 -47.21 -89.76
N LYS A 73 20.94 -46.20 -90.44
CA LYS A 73 21.68 -45.03 -90.93
C LYS A 73 21.17 -43.77 -90.24
N ASP A 74 22.10 -42.88 -89.91
CA ASP A 74 21.81 -41.60 -89.24
C ASP A 74 21.15 -40.59 -90.19
N ASN A 75 20.87 -39.38 -89.67
CA ASN A 75 20.30 -38.27 -90.43
C ASN A 75 21.22 -37.72 -91.54
N MET A 76 22.47 -38.14 -91.60
CA MET A 76 23.44 -37.86 -92.66
C MET A 76 23.69 -39.08 -93.55
N ASN A 77 22.90 -40.14 -93.39
CA ASN A 77 22.96 -41.40 -94.11
C ASN A 77 24.22 -42.25 -93.81
N ASN A 78 24.90 -42.02 -92.69
CA ASN A 78 26.02 -42.86 -92.24
C ASN A 78 25.53 -44.07 -91.46
N THR A 79 26.11 -45.25 -91.69
CA THR A 79 25.79 -46.46 -90.93
C THR A 79 26.16 -46.30 -89.45
N ILE A 80 25.20 -46.56 -88.57
CA ILE A 80 25.36 -46.51 -87.12
C ILE A 80 25.87 -47.86 -86.63
N LEU A 81 27.04 -47.83 -86.01
CA LEU A 81 27.77 -49.03 -85.61
C LEU A 81 27.17 -49.69 -84.35
N PRO A 82 27.34 -51.03 -84.22
CA PRO A 82 26.90 -51.75 -83.03
C PRO A 82 27.69 -51.34 -81.80
N LYS A 83 27.09 -51.52 -80.63
CA LYS A 83 27.74 -51.30 -79.34
C LYS A 83 29.04 -52.14 -79.25
N PRO A 84 30.20 -51.54 -78.92
CA PRO A 84 31.47 -52.27 -78.83
C PRO A 84 31.41 -53.41 -77.78
N PRO A 85 31.90 -54.63 -78.09
CA PRO A 85 31.71 -55.83 -77.26
C PRO A 85 32.51 -55.88 -75.94
N ASN A 86 33.38 -54.90 -75.64
CA ASN A 86 34.18 -54.83 -74.41
C ASN A 86 34.11 -53.43 -73.76
N TYR A 87 32.90 -52.92 -73.51
CA TYR A 87 32.72 -51.67 -72.77
C TYR A 87 32.75 -51.90 -71.25
N ASP A 88 33.92 -51.72 -70.64
CA ASP A 88 34.07 -51.52 -69.19
C ASP A 88 34.04 -50.00 -68.90
N PRO A 89 33.10 -49.48 -68.07
CA PRO A 89 33.01 -48.05 -67.79
C PRO A 89 34.24 -47.46 -67.11
N LEU A 90 35.16 -48.30 -66.62
CA LEU A 90 36.29 -47.91 -65.80
C LEU A 90 37.61 -47.78 -66.57
N TYR A 91 37.76 -48.25 -67.82
CA TYR A 91 39.06 -48.27 -68.51
C TYR A 91 38.99 -47.84 -69.99
N ASP A 92 40.06 -47.21 -70.51
CA ASP A 92 40.13 -46.80 -71.92
C ASP A 92 40.83 -47.80 -72.85
N SER A 93 40.86 -47.49 -74.15
CA SER A 93 41.48 -48.33 -75.19
C SER A 93 42.99 -48.53 -75.04
N LYS A 94 43.61 -47.92 -74.02
CA LYS A 94 45.02 -48.12 -73.63
C LYS A 94 45.17 -48.78 -72.25
N GLY A 95 44.08 -49.21 -71.61
CA GLY A 95 44.08 -49.90 -70.32
C GLY A 95 44.16 -49.01 -69.09
N ASN A 96 43.88 -47.69 -69.20
CA ASN A 96 43.97 -46.77 -68.06
C ASN A 96 42.63 -46.56 -67.35
N ARG A 97 42.64 -46.57 -66.00
CA ARG A 97 41.44 -46.41 -65.17
C ARG A 97 40.93 -44.96 -65.18
N ARG A 98 39.72 -44.69 -65.68
CA ARG A 98 39.14 -43.34 -65.80
C ARG A 98 38.26 -42.99 -64.60
N LYS A 99 38.38 -41.73 -64.12
CA LYS A 99 37.45 -41.15 -63.14
C LYS A 99 36.04 -41.17 -63.70
N ALA A 100 35.08 -41.62 -62.90
CA ALA A 100 33.67 -41.77 -63.26
C ALA A 100 33.03 -40.42 -63.63
N THR A 101 33.19 -40.04 -64.90
CA THR A 101 32.41 -39.00 -65.57
C THR A 101 31.74 -39.69 -66.75
N GLY A 102 30.43 -39.96 -66.64
CA GLY A 102 29.65 -40.84 -67.52
C GLY A 102 29.46 -40.36 -68.97
N ARG A 103 30.54 -40.09 -69.71
CA ARG A 103 30.53 -39.65 -71.10
C ARG A 103 31.56 -40.40 -71.96
N ASN A 104 31.48 -41.73 -72.03
CA ASN A 104 32.22 -42.50 -73.04
C ASN A 104 31.39 -43.64 -73.68
N GLN A 105 30.05 -43.63 -73.54
CA GLN A 105 29.21 -44.36 -74.49
C GLN A 105 29.10 -43.51 -75.76
N PRO A 106 29.18 -44.11 -76.97
CA PRO A 106 28.83 -43.38 -78.18
C PRO A 106 27.40 -42.84 -78.02
N PRO A 107 27.13 -41.57 -78.41
CA PRO A 107 25.83 -40.94 -78.17
C PRO A 107 24.67 -41.66 -78.86
N MET A 108 25.01 -42.50 -79.85
CA MET A 108 24.12 -43.29 -80.67
C MET A 108 24.81 -44.60 -81.05
N TYR A 109 24.15 -45.74 -80.89
CA TYR A 109 24.66 -47.06 -81.28
C TYR A 109 23.53 -48.03 -81.60
N THR A 110 23.83 -49.14 -82.26
CA THR A 110 22.87 -50.23 -82.50
C THR A 110 23.08 -51.43 -81.56
N GLU A 111 22.00 -52.12 -81.24
CA GLU A 111 21.99 -53.32 -80.39
C GLU A 111 21.03 -54.35 -80.98
N THR A 112 21.53 -55.56 -81.24
CA THR A 112 20.72 -56.65 -81.82
C THR A 112 19.77 -57.20 -80.76
N LEU A 113 18.49 -57.28 -81.10
CA LEU A 113 17.44 -57.83 -80.25
C LEU A 113 17.05 -59.24 -80.73
N PRO A 114 16.42 -60.08 -79.87
CA PRO A 114 15.92 -61.39 -80.28
C PRO A 114 14.96 -61.31 -81.46
N GLY A 115 15.04 -62.26 -82.39
CA GLY A 115 14.19 -62.30 -83.60
C GLY A 115 14.67 -61.38 -84.73
N GLU A 116 15.98 -61.31 -84.95
CA GLU A 116 16.62 -60.58 -86.08
C GLU A 116 16.22 -59.10 -86.19
N SER A 117 15.87 -58.48 -85.06
CA SER A 117 15.55 -57.05 -84.98
C SER A 117 16.77 -56.24 -84.51
N LEU A 118 16.87 -54.98 -84.92
CA LEU A 118 17.97 -54.09 -84.57
C LEU A 118 17.47 -52.81 -83.90
N ALA A 119 17.84 -52.61 -82.65
CA ALA A 119 17.52 -51.39 -81.90
C ALA A 119 18.58 -50.31 -82.12
N LEU A 120 18.14 -49.09 -82.40
CA LEU A 120 18.89 -47.86 -82.32
C LEU A 120 18.71 -47.24 -80.93
N MET A 121 19.82 -47.10 -80.21
CA MET A 121 19.87 -46.50 -78.88
C MET A 121 20.51 -45.11 -78.98
N ILE A 122 19.78 -44.06 -78.60
CA ILE A 122 20.29 -42.69 -78.46
C ILE A 122 20.25 -42.31 -76.98
N SER A 123 21.40 -42.02 -76.38
CA SER A 123 21.51 -41.82 -74.93
C SER A 123 21.04 -40.44 -74.47
N SER A 124 21.24 -39.42 -75.29
CA SER A 124 20.87 -38.02 -75.00
C SER A 124 20.74 -37.25 -76.30
N LEU A 125 19.51 -36.98 -76.72
CA LEU A 125 19.22 -36.21 -77.93
C LEU A 125 19.78 -34.79 -77.87
N THR A 126 20.43 -34.33 -78.93
CA THR A 126 20.81 -32.93 -79.16
C THR A 126 20.03 -32.36 -80.33
N VAL A 127 20.02 -31.03 -80.49
CA VAL A 127 19.31 -30.36 -81.59
C VAL A 127 19.82 -30.84 -82.95
N GLU A 128 21.13 -31.08 -83.10
CA GLU A 128 21.72 -31.55 -84.35
C GLU A 128 21.42 -33.02 -84.70
N MET A 129 20.93 -33.81 -83.73
CA MET A 129 20.50 -35.20 -83.98
C MET A 129 19.10 -35.29 -84.58
N GLY A 130 18.38 -34.17 -84.71
CA GLY A 130 17.11 -34.13 -85.44
C GLY A 130 17.32 -34.43 -86.93
N GLY A 131 16.39 -35.17 -87.53
CA GLY A 131 16.46 -35.54 -88.95
C GLY A 131 15.89 -36.91 -89.24
N LYS A 132 16.01 -37.35 -90.50
CA LYS A 132 15.41 -38.59 -90.98
C LYS A 132 16.42 -39.73 -90.88
N TYR A 133 16.10 -40.72 -90.06
CA TYR A 133 16.90 -41.92 -89.84
C TYR A 133 16.32 -43.05 -90.68
N TYR A 134 17.19 -43.90 -91.21
CA TYR A 134 16.80 -44.97 -92.12
C TYR A 134 17.16 -46.30 -91.51
N CYS A 135 16.24 -47.26 -91.58
CA CYS A 135 16.56 -48.64 -91.40
C CYS A 135 16.57 -49.32 -92.77
N THR A 136 17.68 -49.99 -93.08
CA THR A 136 17.88 -50.65 -94.37
C THR A 136 18.30 -52.09 -94.17
N ALA A 137 17.83 -52.98 -95.04
CA ALA A 137 18.26 -54.37 -95.11
C ALA A 137 18.24 -54.84 -96.57
N SER A 138 18.96 -55.92 -96.85
CA SER A 138 18.84 -56.64 -98.11
C SER A 138 18.01 -57.91 -97.90
N TYR A 139 17.13 -58.22 -98.85
CA TYR A 139 16.32 -59.44 -98.85
C TYR A 139 16.65 -60.28 -100.09
N ALA A 140 16.92 -61.57 -99.87
CA ALA A 140 17.28 -62.54 -100.92
C ALA A 140 18.43 -62.08 -101.86
N ASN A 141 19.33 -61.23 -101.35
CA ASN A 141 20.49 -60.65 -102.05
C ASN A 141 20.16 -59.80 -103.30
N THR A 142 18.90 -59.43 -103.53
CA THR A 142 18.48 -58.67 -104.73
C THR A 142 17.59 -57.48 -104.43
N GLU A 143 16.78 -57.54 -103.37
CA GLU A 143 15.84 -56.49 -102.99
C GLU A 143 16.39 -55.68 -101.81
N ILE A 144 16.39 -54.35 -101.91
CA ILE A 144 16.78 -53.46 -100.82
C ILE A 144 15.51 -52.97 -100.14
N LEU A 145 15.36 -53.33 -98.87
CA LEU A 145 14.29 -52.85 -98.02
C LEU A 145 14.77 -51.61 -97.29
N GLU A 146 13.97 -50.54 -97.33
CA GLU A 146 14.25 -49.30 -96.62
C GLU A 146 12.95 -48.77 -96.01
N THR A 147 13.05 -48.34 -94.77
CA THR A 147 12.02 -47.56 -94.08
C THR A 147 12.68 -46.45 -93.28
N SER A 148 11.93 -45.46 -92.86
CA SER A 148 12.50 -44.27 -92.24
C SER A 148 11.63 -43.69 -91.15
N VAL A 149 12.27 -42.99 -90.23
CA VAL A 149 11.63 -42.30 -89.11
C VAL A 149 12.28 -40.94 -88.93
N THR A 150 11.48 -39.90 -88.76
CA THR A 150 12.01 -38.56 -88.54
C THR A 150 12.07 -38.26 -87.06
N ILE A 151 13.26 -38.01 -86.53
CA ILE A 151 13.45 -37.56 -85.15
C ILE A 151 13.37 -36.03 -85.14
N THR A 152 12.53 -35.48 -84.27
CA THR A 152 12.40 -34.03 -84.05
C THR A 152 12.61 -33.72 -82.58
N THR A 153 13.51 -32.79 -82.29
CA THR A 153 13.86 -32.41 -80.92
C THR A 153 13.29 -31.05 -80.55
N TYR A 154 12.90 -30.88 -79.30
CA TYR A 154 12.42 -29.60 -78.75
C TYR A 154 13.02 -29.35 -77.35
N VAL A 155 12.98 -28.11 -76.85
CA VAL A 155 13.42 -27.78 -75.49
C VAL A 155 12.22 -27.87 -74.55
N ALA A 156 12.25 -28.85 -73.64
CA ALA A 156 11.20 -29.02 -72.64
C ALA A 156 11.08 -27.82 -71.69
N ILE A 157 9.89 -27.66 -71.10
CA ILE A 157 9.63 -26.59 -70.13
C ILE A 157 10.55 -26.73 -68.91
N THR A 158 11.28 -25.67 -68.58
CA THR A 158 12.11 -25.57 -67.38
C THR A 158 11.89 -24.24 -66.67
N TRP A 159 11.74 -24.26 -65.34
CA TRP A 159 11.61 -23.05 -64.54
C TRP A 159 12.95 -22.32 -64.44
N THR A 160 13.00 -21.07 -64.91
CA THR A 160 14.21 -20.24 -64.79
C THR A 160 14.16 -19.36 -63.54
N ASN A 161 12.99 -18.83 -63.21
CA ASN A 161 12.77 -18.01 -62.01
C ASN A 161 11.33 -18.11 -61.52
N ALA A 162 11.07 -19.04 -60.59
CA ALA A 162 9.76 -19.23 -59.98
C ALA A 162 9.90 -19.66 -58.49
N PRO A 163 10.22 -18.71 -57.58
CA PRO A 163 10.36 -18.98 -56.16
C PRO A 163 9.05 -19.47 -55.54
N GLU A 164 9.13 -20.47 -54.65
CA GLU A 164 7.95 -21.06 -54.01
C GLU A 164 7.28 -20.15 -52.99
N ASN A 165 8.01 -19.21 -52.41
CA ASN A 165 7.49 -18.22 -51.48
C ASN A 165 7.89 -16.83 -51.95
N GLN A 166 6.94 -15.90 -51.98
CA GLN A 166 7.13 -14.53 -52.42
C GLN A 166 6.39 -13.58 -51.46
N TYR A 167 6.97 -12.40 -51.21
CA TYR A 167 6.58 -11.53 -50.10
C TYR A 167 6.29 -10.10 -50.57
N PRO A 168 5.19 -9.85 -51.28
CA PRO A 168 4.80 -8.50 -51.67
C PRO A 168 4.53 -7.62 -50.45
N THR A 169 4.77 -6.32 -50.57
CA THR A 169 4.46 -5.34 -49.52
C THR A 169 3.10 -4.70 -49.78
N LEU A 170 2.27 -4.56 -48.74
CA LEU A 170 0.96 -3.95 -48.79
C LEU A 170 1.01 -2.53 -49.41
N GLY A 171 0.07 -2.24 -50.32
CA GLY A 171 -0.07 -0.95 -50.99
C GLY A 171 0.91 -0.69 -52.13
N GLN A 172 1.78 -1.66 -52.46
CA GLN A 172 2.73 -1.55 -53.56
C GLN A 172 2.36 -2.50 -54.70
N ASP A 173 2.75 -2.15 -55.92
CA ASP A 173 2.68 -3.03 -57.07
C ASP A 173 3.75 -4.12 -56.96
N TYR A 174 3.39 -5.37 -57.27
CA TYR A 174 4.32 -6.50 -57.17
C TYR A 174 4.12 -7.53 -58.28
N VAL A 175 5.21 -7.99 -58.88
CA VAL A 175 5.18 -9.07 -59.89
C VAL A 175 5.50 -10.40 -59.22
N VAL A 176 4.51 -11.28 -59.14
CA VAL A 176 4.71 -12.67 -58.71
C VAL A 176 5.48 -13.39 -59.81
N MET A 177 6.77 -13.62 -59.55
CA MET A 177 7.71 -14.10 -60.54
C MET A 177 7.40 -15.54 -60.95
N CYS A 178 7.27 -15.75 -62.26
CA CYS A 178 7.20 -17.08 -62.84
C CYS A 178 7.72 -17.05 -64.28
N GLU A 179 9.00 -17.38 -64.42
CA GLU A 179 9.67 -17.44 -65.71
C GLU A 179 10.00 -18.89 -66.07
N VAL A 180 9.77 -19.22 -67.34
CA VAL A 180 10.05 -20.53 -67.92
C VAL A 180 10.84 -20.39 -69.21
N LYS A 181 11.63 -21.42 -69.51
CA LYS A 181 12.31 -21.61 -70.79
C LYS A 181 11.77 -22.86 -71.47
N ALA A 182 11.27 -22.70 -72.69
CA ALA A 182 10.87 -23.79 -73.59
C ALA A 182 11.03 -23.32 -75.06
N ASP A 183 11.18 -24.26 -75.98
CA ASP A 183 11.20 -24.04 -77.43
C ASP A 183 10.54 -25.26 -78.11
N PRO A 184 9.35 -25.13 -78.73
CA PRO A 184 8.61 -23.89 -79.04
C PRO A 184 8.16 -23.09 -77.82
N ASN A 185 7.89 -21.78 -78.01
CA ASN A 185 7.56 -20.85 -76.93
C ASN A 185 6.36 -21.34 -76.08
N PRO A 186 6.47 -21.30 -74.74
CA PRO A 186 5.39 -21.74 -73.86
C PRO A 186 4.32 -20.64 -73.70
N THR A 187 3.08 -21.06 -73.46
CA THR A 187 2.00 -20.18 -72.96
C THR A 187 1.90 -20.31 -71.45
N ILE A 188 1.73 -19.18 -70.75
CA ILE A 188 1.61 -19.13 -69.28
C ILE A 188 0.21 -18.67 -68.89
N ASP A 189 -0.45 -19.43 -68.04
CA ASP A 189 -1.67 -19.05 -67.34
C ASP A 189 -1.52 -19.19 -65.82
N TRP A 190 -2.40 -18.50 -65.09
CA TRP A 190 -2.33 -18.43 -63.63
C TRP A 190 -3.65 -18.86 -63.00
N LEU A 191 -3.55 -19.65 -61.93
CA LEU A 191 -4.67 -19.97 -61.05
C LEU A 191 -4.46 -19.34 -59.67
N ARG A 192 -5.54 -18.92 -59.02
CA ARG A 192 -5.56 -18.53 -57.60
C ARG A 192 -6.55 -19.43 -56.88
N ASN A 193 -6.07 -20.20 -55.89
CA ASN A 193 -6.90 -21.16 -55.14
C ASN A 193 -7.68 -22.14 -56.03
N GLY A 194 -7.18 -22.44 -57.24
CA GLY A 194 -7.80 -23.32 -58.23
C GLY A 194 -8.58 -22.61 -59.33
N ASP A 195 -8.92 -21.33 -59.16
CA ASP A 195 -9.68 -20.56 -60.15
C ASP A 195 -8.77 -19.80 -61.14
N PRO A 196 -9.08 -19.79 -62.44
CA PRO A 196 -8.25 -19.11 -63.44
C PRO A 196 -8.31 -17.59 -63.29
N ILE A 197 -7.14 -16.96 -63.23
CA ILE A 197 -7.01 -15.51 -63.15
C ILE A 197 -7.11 -14.93 -64.56
N ARG A 198 -8.01 -13.96 -64.74
CA ARG A 198 -8.14 -13.19 -65.98
C ARG A 198 -7.44 -11.84 -65.82
N THR A 199 -6.73 -11.41 -66.86
CA THR A 199 -6.12 -10.08 -66.92
C THR A 199 -7.19 -8.99 -66.79
N GLY A 200 -6.98 -8.06 -65.86
CA GLY A 200 -7.86 -6.91 -65.59
C GLY A 200 -7.14 -5.87 -64.73
N ASP A 201 -7.88 -4.98 -64.06
CA ASP A 201 -7.29 -3.86 -63.31
C ASP A 201 -6.44 -4.31 -62.10
N LYS A 202 -6.79 -5.43 -61.48
CA LYS A 202 -6.12 -5.94 -60.27
C LYS A 202 -4.94 -6.87 -60.57
N TYR A 203 -5.13 -7.79 -61.51
CA TYR A 203 -4.14 -8.80 -61.88
C TYR A 203 -3.82 -8.69 -63.36
N VAL A 204 -2.55 -8.52 -63.70
CA VAL A 204 -2.08 -8.41 -65.09
C VAL A 204 -1.03 -9.48 -65.36
N VAL A 205 -1.33 -10.40 -66.28
CA VAL A 205 -0.35 -11.41 -66.72
C VAL A 205 0.69 -10.72 -67.60
N GLN A 206 1.95 -10.83 -67.22
CA GLN A 206 3.11 -10.23 -67.90
C GLN A 206 4.14 -11.30 -68.27
N THR A 207 5.13 -10.92 -69.08
CA THR A 207 6.20 -11.81 -69.56
C THR A 207 7.01 -12.46 -68.43
N HIS A 208 7.21 -11.74 -67.31
CA HIS A 208 8.03 -12.19 -66.19
C HIS A 208 7.21 -12.76 -65.02
N GLY A 209 5.88 -12.72 -65.09
CA GLY A 209 5.02 -13.18 -64.01
C GLY A 209 3.64 -12.52 -63.95
N LEU A 210 3.00 -12.57 -62.79
CA LEU A 210 1.70 -11.94 -62.54
C LEU A 210 1.87 -10.63 -61.78
N LEU A 211 1.60 -9.49 -62.42
CA LEU A 211 1.56 -8.20 -61.73
C LEU A 211 0.27 -8.09 -60.93
N ILE A 212 0.41 -7.80 -59.64
CA ILE A 212 -0.67 -7.42 -58.72
C ILE A 212 -0.56 -5.92 -58.49
N HIS A 213 -1.55 -5.15 -58.93
CA HIS A 213 -1.63 -3.72 -58.63
C HIS A 213 -2.12 -3.49 -57.20
N ASP A 214 -1.52 -2.51 -56.51
CA ASP A 214 -1.90 -2.07 -55.16
C ASP A 214 -2.21 -3.25 -54.23
N VAL A 215 -1.17 -4.02 -53.88
CA VAL A 215 -1.32 -5.28 -53.12
C VAL A 215 -2.13 -5.05 -51.83
N GLN A 216 -3.16 -5.85 -51.65
CA GLN A 216 -4.05 -5.86 -50.48
C GLN A 216 -3.81 -7.12 -49.66
N GLU A 217 -4.18 -7.12 -48.37
CA GLU A 217 -4.08 -8.34 -47.54
C GLU A 217 -4.88 -9.52 -48.13
N THR A 218 -5.97 -9.21 -48.83
CA THR A 218 -6.81 -10.19 -49.53
C THR A 218 -6.14 -10.77 -50.78
N ASP A 219 -4.94 -10.36 -51.17
CA ASP A 219 -4.12 -10.97 -52.22
C ASP A 219 -3.22 -12.10 -51.68
N GLU A 220 -3.11 -12.26 -50.36
CA GLU A 220 -2.42 -13.39 -49.76
C GLU A 220 -3.05 -14.72 -50.20
N GLY A 221 -2.22 -15.73 -50.48
CA GLY A 221 -2.71 -17.05 -50.85
C GLY A 221 -1.81 -17.85 -51.78
N ILE A 222 -2.38 -18.90 -52.35
CA ILE A 222 -1.67 -19.84 -53.22
C ILE A 222 -1.99 -19.53 -54.67
N TYR A 223 -0.93 -19.23 -55.42
CA TYR A 223 -0.95 -18.99 -56.85
C TYR A 223 -0.33 -20.19 -57.55
N THR A 224 -0.92 -20.62 -58.66
CA THR A 224 -0.34 -21.70 -59.49
C THR A 224 -0.03 -21.13 -60.85
N CYS A 225 1.24 -21.08 -61.19
CA CYS A 225 1.72 -20.73 -62.52
C CYS A 225 1.76 -22.01 -63.36
N ARG A 226 1.08 -22.00 -64.49
CA ARG A 226 0.94 -23.14 -65.39
C ARG A 226 1.58 -22.78 -66.71
N ALA A 227 2.57 -23.57 -67.13
CA ALA A 227 3.27 -23.38 -68.38
C ALA A 227 2.94 -24.56 -69.30
N ALA A 228 2.45 -24.26 -70.50
CA ALA A 228 2.06 -25.26 -71.48
C ALA A 228 2.71 -25.01 -72.84
N VAL A 229 3.08 -26.07 -73.54
CA VAL A 229 3.53 -26.03 -74.95
C VAL A 229 2.57 -26.88 -75.78
N ILE A 230 1.71 -26.22 -76.55
CA ILE A 230 0.60 -26.88 -77.27
C ILE A 230 1.12 -27.93 -78.27
N ASP A 231 2.21 -27.63 -78.99
CA ASP A 231 2.79 -28.48 -80.03
C ASP A 231 3.36 -29.82 -79.52
N THR A 232 3.69 -29.89 -78.23
CA THR A 232 4.30 -31.06 -77.59
C THR A 232 3.38 -31.70 -76.56
N GLY A 233 2.34 -31.00 -76.12
CA GLY A 233 1.45 -31.43 -75.04
C GLY A 233 2.07 -31.36 -73.65
N GLU A 234 3.23 -30.70 -73.50
CA GLU A 234 3.84 -30.51 -72.18
C GLU A 234 3.05 -29.51 -71.34
N LEU A 235 2.83 -29.84 -70.07
CA LEU A 235 2.24 -28.98 -69.06
C LEU A 235 3.03 -29.16 -67.75
N LEU A 236 3.55 -28.06 -67.20
CA LEU A 236 4.12 -28.02 -65.86
C LEU A 236 3.42 -26.96 -65.03
N GLU A 237 3.27 -27.28 -63.74
CA GLU A 237 2.64 -26.37 -62.78
C GLU A 237 3.61 -26.07 -61.64
N ARG A 238 3.61 -24.82 -61.18
CA ARG A 238 4.39 -24.36 -60.03
C ARG A 238 3.47 -23.67 -59.04
N THR A 239 3.38 -24.25 -57.85
CA THR A 239 2.67 -23.63 -56.72
C THR A 239 3.57 -22.60 -56.05
N ILE A 240 3.07 -21.38 -55.92
CA ILE A 240 3.73 -20.21 -55.34
C ILE A 240 2.86 -19.71 -54.19
N ARG A 241 3.44 -19.62 -52.99
CA ARG A 241 2.81 -19.03 -51.81
C ARG A 241 3.17 -17.55 -51.76
N VAL A 242 2.15 -16.72 -51.81
CA VAL A 242 2.28 -15.27 -51.68
C VAL A 242 1.82 -14.90 -50.27
N GLU A 243 2.72 -14.33 -49.46
CA GLU A 243 2.42 -13.82 -48.12
C GLU A 243 2.61 -12.31 -48.11
N VAL A 244 1.57 -11.55 -47.78
CA VAL A 244 1.61 -10.09 -47.85
C VAL A 244 2.29 -9.56 -46.59
N PHE A 245 3.38 -8.82 -46.80
CA PHE A 245 4.10 -8.12 -45.74
C PHE A 245 3.51 -6.73 -45.51
N ILE A 246 3.34 -6.37 -44.24
CA ILE A 246 2.78 -5.10 -43.77
C ILE A 246 3.89 -4.31 -43.08
N GLN A 247 4.11 -3.08 -43.51
CA GLN A 247 5.14 -2.20 -42.93
C GLN A 247 4.89 -1.91 -41.45
N PRO A 248 5.94 -1.64 -40.67
CA PRO A 248 5.77 -1.34 -39.26
C PRO A 248 5.02 -0.02 -39.02
N VAL A 249 4.20 0.04 -37.99
CA VAL A 249 3.55 1.27 -37.51
C VAL A 249 3.73 1.37 -36.00
N ILE A 250 4.31 2.46 -35.51
CA ILE A 250 4.43 2.70 -34.06
C ILE A 250 3.07 3.15 -33.52
N VAL A 251 2.55 2.39 -32.55
CA VAL A 251 1.20 2.59 -31.99
C VAL A 251 1.26 3.40 -30.70
N HIS A 252 2.27 3.16 -29.85
CA HIS A 252 2.39 3.84 -28.57
C HIS A 252 3.82 4.28 -28.28
N LEU A 253 4.02 5.58 -28.31
CA LEU A 253 5.20 6.27 -27.80
C LEU A 253 4.80 7.69 -27.36
N PRO A 254 4.83 8.01 -26.06
CA PRO A 254 4.55 9.36 -25.59
C PRO A 254 5.55 10.38 -26.18
N PRO A 255 5.14 11.62 -26.51
CA PRO A 255 6.05 12.63 -27.06
C PRO A 255 7.12 13.08 -26.06
N THR A 256 6.83 12.94 -24.76
CA THR A 256 7.76 13.22 -23.67
C THR A 256 7.67 12.12 -22.61
N LEU A 257 8.83 11.78 -22.06
CA LEU A 257 8.99 10.87 -20.92
C LEU A 257 9.60 11.66 -19.75
N GLU A 258 9.19 11.35 -18.53
CA GLU A 258 9.73 11.96 -17.31
C GLU A 258 10.38 10.87 -16.45
N ALA A 259 11.61 11.12 -16.00
CA ALA A 259 12.37 10.19 -15.17
C ALA A 259 13.04 10.92 -14.02
N ILE A 260 13.07 10.31 -12.84
CA ILE A 260 13.67 10.93 -11.66
C ILE A 260 15.13 10.51 -11.54
N GLU A 261 16.04 11.47 -11.36
CA GLU A 261 17.46 11.21 -11.17
C GLU A 261 17.72 10.21 -10.01
N GLY A 262 18.64 9.26 -10.24
CA GLY A 262 19.01 8.23 -9.28
C GLY A 262 17.98 7.12 -9.09
N LYS A 263 16.84 7.17 -9.78
CA LYS A 263 15.80 6.12 -9.75
C LYS A 263 15.84 5.26 -11.01
N PRO A 264 15.35 4.01 -10.93
CA PRO A 264 15.14 3.18 -12.11
C PRO A 264 14.03 3.77 -12.98
N PHE A 265 14.16 3.61 -14.29
CA PHE A 265 13.20 4.09 -15.27
C PHE A 265 13.00 3.04 -16.36
N ALA A 266 11.77 2.96 -16.87
CA ALA A 266 11.39 2.07 -17.95
C ALA A 266 10.41 2.78 -18.88
N ALA A 267 10.63 2.65 -20.19
CA ALA A 267 9.70 3.13 -21.21
C ALA A 267 9.51 2.07 -22.27
N ASN A 268 8.36 2.10 -22.93
CA ASN A 268 8.05 1.15 -23.99
C ASN A 268 7.66 1.87 -25.28
N CYS A 269 8.14 1.34 -26.41
CA CYS A 269 7.71 1.72 -27.75
C CYS A 269 7.10 0.50 -28.42
N THR A 270 5.79 0.53 -28.69
CA THR A 270 5.11 -0.60 -29.33
C THR A 270 4.83 -0.30 -30.79
N ALA A 271 5.09 -1.29 -31.66
CA ALA A 271 4.78 -1.21 -33.08
C ALA A 271 4.08 -2.48 -33.57
N THR A 272 3.24 -2.33 -34.57
CA THR A 272 2.57 -3.43 -35.29
C THR A 272 3.18 -3.58 -36.67
N GLY A 273 3.00 -4.73 -37.32
CA GLY A 273 3.50 -5.03 -38.67
C GLY A 273 3.52 -6.54 -38.94
N LYS A 274 3.64 -6.93 -40.21
CA LYS A 274 3.74 -8.34 -40.63
C LYS A 274 4.96 -8.51 -41.56
N PRO A 275 6.01 -9.24 -41.15
CA PRO A 275 6.21 -9.89 -39.85
C PRO A 275 6.31 -8.88 -38.70
N VAL A 276 6.15 -9.36 -37.45
CA VAL A 276 6.26 -8.53 -36.25
C VAL A 276 7.60 -7.78 -36.25
N PRO A 277 7.60 -6.45 -36.08
CA PRO A 277 8.82 -5.65 -36.18
C PRO A 277 9.73 -5.83 -34.97
N GLU A 278 11.03 -5.75 -35.21
CA GLU A 278 12.06 -5.62 -34.20
C GLU A 278 12.21 -4.13 -33.82
N ILE A 279 12.26 -3.84 -32.52
CA ILE A 279 12.34 -2.50 -31.97
C ILE A 279 13.77 -2.21 -31.50
N SER A 280 14.25 -1.02 -31.86
CA SER A 280 15.54 -0.50 -31.37
C SER A 280 15.41 0.97 -30.99
N TRP A 281 16.33 1.43 -30.15
CA TRP A 281 16.33 2.80 -29.62
C TRP A 281 17.64 3.49 -29.96
N ILE A 282 17.55 4.72 -30.46
CA ILE A 282 18.68 5.55 -30.85
C ILE A 282 18.65 6.83 -30.03
N ARG A 283 19.82 7.25 -29.52
CA ARG A 283 19.97 8.55 -28.87
C ARG A 283 20.39 9.60 -29.90
N ASP A 284 19.48 10.51 -30.25
CA ASP A 284 19.65 11.44 -31.39
C ASP A 284 20.95 12.24 -31.36
N ALA A 285 21.32 12.76 -30.19
CA ALA A 285 22.51 13.60 -30.04
C ALA A 285 23.83 12.89 -30.40
N THR A 286 23.86 11.56 -30.25
CA THR A 286 25.07 10.74 -30.44
C THR A 286 24.93 9.73 -31.58
N GLN A 287 23.72 9.55 -32.12
CA GLN A 287 23.35 8.47 -33.03
C GLN A 287 23.71 7.07 -32.49
N LEU A 288 23.88 6.95 -31.16
CA LEU A 288 24.25 5.71 -30.50
C LEU A 288 23.04 4.79 -30.38
N ASN A 289 23.23 3.52 -30.71
CA ASN A 289 22.27 2.48 -30.37
C ASN A 289 22.25 2.29 -28.86
N VAL A 290 21.12 2.62 -28.22
CA VAL A 290 20.95 2.58 -26.76
C VAL A 290 21.22 1.19 -26.19
N ALA A 291 20.95 0.11 -26.96
CA ALA A 291 21.24 -1.26 -26.53
C ALA A 291 22.74 -1.57 -26.34
N THR A 292 23.62 -0.75 -26.90
CA THR A 292 25.09 -0.90 -26.76
C THR A 292 25.68 -0.13 -25.58
N ALA A 293 24.86 0.67 -24.88
CA ALA A 293 25.30 1.43 -23.72
C ALA A 293 25.17 0.59 -22.44
N ASP A 294 26.25 0.48 -21.66
CA ASP A 294 26.34 -0.40 -20.46
C ASP A 294 25.22 -0.22 -19.42
N ARG A 295 24.59 0.96 -19.35
CA ARG A 295 23.54 1.28 -18.36
C ARG A 295 22.12 0.93 -18.82
N PHE A 296 21.91 0.74 -20.12
CA PHE A 296 20.59 0.54 -20.69
C PHE A 296 20.37 -0.93 -21.04
N GLN A 297 19.14 -1.41 -20.85
CA GLN A 297 18.73 -2.72 -21.32
C GLN A 297 17.53 -2.54 -22.23
N VAL A 298 17.62 -3.06 -23.46
CA VAL A 298 16.58 -2.94 -24.49
C VAL A 298 16.10 -4.34 -24.85
N ASN A 299 14.78 -4.55 -24.81
CA ASN A 299 14.15 -5.76 -25.31
C ASN A 299 13.63 -5.49 -26.74
N PRO A 300 14.22 -6.12 -27.77
CA PRO A 300 13.88 -5.83 -29.16
C PRO A 300 12.52 -6.38 -29.59
N GLN A 301 11.93 -7.33 -28.86
CA GLN A 301 10.60 -7.89 -29.16
C GLN A 301 9.47 -7.09 -28.53
N THR A 302 9.67 -6.57 -27.32
CA THR A 302 8.62 -5.82 -26.60
C THR A 302 8.73 -4.31 -26.79
N GLY A 303 9.92 -3.82 -27.16
CA GLY A 303 10.25 -2.40 -27.24
C GLY A 303 10.61 -1.74 -25.91
N LEU A 304 10.68 -2.53 -24.83
CA LEU A 304 10.98 -2.05 -23.48
C LEU A 304 12.45 -1.62 -23.36
N VAL A 305 12.68 -0.36 -23.02
CA VAL A 305 13.98 0.16 -22.60
C VAL A 305 13.98 0.41 -21.10
N THR A 306 15.00 -0.04 -20.39
CA THR A 306 15.16 0.16 -18.95
C THR A 306 16.54 0.69 -18.60
N ILE A 307 16.61 1.45 -17.51
CA ILE A 307 17.84 1.95 -16.91
C ILE A 307 17.72 1.87 -15.39
N ASN A 308 18.74 1.33 -14.72
CA ASN A 308 18.71 1.09 -13.27
C ASN A 308 18.80 2.39 -12.45
N SER A 309 19.55 3.36 -12.96
CA SER A 309 19.75 4.66 -12.32
C SER A 309 19.91 5.74 -13.38
N VAL A 310 18.89 6.59 -13.48
CA VAL A 310 18.86 7.77 -14.36
C VAL A 310 19.87 8.81 -13.88
N ARG A 311 20.53 9.48 -14.82
CA ARG A 311 21.47 10.59 -14.59
C ARG A 311 21.00 11.84 -15.33
N GLU A 312 21.43 13.02 -14.90
CA GLU A 312 21.10 14.28 -15.58
C GLU A 312 21.51 14.29 -17.06
N ASP A 313 22.65 13.68 -17.39
CA ASP A 313 23.14 13.55 -18.77
C ASP A 313 22.36 12.54 -19.61
N ASP A 314 21.35 11.85 -19.07
CA ASP A 314 20.41 11.05 -19.87
C ASP A 314 19.35 11.92 -20.56
N TYR A 315 19.25 13.20 -20.18
CA TYR A 315 18.38 14.17 -20.85
C TYR A 315 18.63 14.21 -22.37
N GLY A 316 17.54 14.23 -23.13
CA GLY A 316 17.61 14.42 -24.57
C GLY A 316 16.49 13.74 -25.35
N THR A 317 16.62 13.77 -26.67
CA THR A 317 15.69 13.13 -27.59
C THR A 317 16.17 11.72 -27.93
N TYR A 318 15.23 10.78 -27.89
CA TYR A 318 15.42 9.38 -28.25
C TYR A 318 14.47 9.03 -29.39
N THR A 319 14.96 8.28 -30.35
CA THR A 319 14.19 7.78 -31.49
C THR A 319 13.97 6.30 -31.32
N CYS A 320 12.71 5.88 -31.31
CA CYS A 320 12.35 4.48 -31.43
C CYS A 320 12.28 4.12 -32.91
N LEU A 321 12.94 3.03 -33.31
CA LEU A 321 12.97 2.51 -34.67
C LEU A 321 12.33 1.12 -34.69
N ALA A 322 11.26 0.95 -35.47
CA ALA A 322 10.59 -0.32 -35.69
C ALA A 322 10.90 -0.83 -37.10
N LYS A 323 11.47 -2.03 -37.21
CA LYS A 323 11.93 -2.62 -38.47
C LYS A 323 11.39 -4.02 -38.68
N ASN A 324 10.82 -4.28 -39.85
CA ASN A 324 10.57 -5.65 -40.32
C ASN A 324 11.06 -5.82 -41.76
N LYS A 325 10.73 -6.95 -42.40
CA LYS A 325 11.13 -7.23 -43.78
C LYS A 325 10.43 -6.34 -44.82
N ALA A 326 9.32 -5.71 -44.47
CA ALA A 326 8.54 -4.84 -45.35
C ALA A 326 9.03 -3.38 -45.31
N GLY A 327 9.62 -2.94 -44.20
CA GLY A 327 10.07 -1.56 -44.06
C GLY A 327 10.59 -1.19 -42.66
N VAL A 328 10.83 0.11 -42.50
CA VAL A 328 11.34 0.73 -41.28
C VAL A 328 10.59 2.03 -41.01
N VAL A 329 10.17 2.26 -39.78
CA VAL A 329 9.55 3.52 -39.33
C VAL A 329 10.21 3.98 -38.03
N ASP A 330 10.23 5.28 -37.80
CA ASP A 330 10.75 5.88 -36.58
C ASP A 330 9.78 6.87 -35.94
N GLN A 331 9.88 7.02 -34.61
CA GLN A 331 9.16 8.06 -33.86
C GLN A 331 10.01 8.55 -32.69
N LYS A 332 9.98 9.86 -32.46
CA LYS A 332 10.80 10.53 -31.44
C LYS A 332 10.04 10.75 -30.13
N THR A 333 10.78 10.68 -29.03
CA THR A 333 10.34 11.09 -27.69
C THR A 333 11.44 11.87 -26.98
N LYS A 334 11.07 12.81 -26.11
CA LYS A 334 12.03 13.56 -25.29
C LYS A 334 12.03 13.07 -23.85
N LEU A 335 13.18 12.63 -23.36
CA LEU A 335 13.38 12.28 -21.95
C LEU A 335 13.76 13.52 -21.13
N ASN A 336 12.87 13.92 -20.23
CA ASN A 336 13.10 14.96 -19.24
C ASN A 336 13.55 14.32 -17.93
N VAL A 337 14.77 14.64 -17.49
CA VAL A 337 15.30 14.17 -16.21
C VAL A 337 14.93 15.17 -15.11
N LEU A 338 14.14 14.69 -14.15
CA LEU A 338 13.69 15.44 -12.99
C LEU A 338 14.70 15.28 -11.84
N VAL A 339 15.25 16.39 -11.36
CA VAL A 339 16.12 16.43 -10.18
C VAL A 339 15.26 16.80 -8.98
N ARG A 340 15.25 15.94 -7.95
CA ARG A 340 14.45 16.17 -6.74
C ARG A 340 14.87 17.45 -6.02
N PRO A 341 13.95 18.15 -5.34
CA PRO A 341 14.30 19.33 -4.58
C PRO A 341 15.26 18.98 -3.43
N ALA A 342 16.27 19.80 -3.22
CA ALA A 342 17.19 19.72 -2.10
C ALA A 342 17.31 21.11 -1.46
N ILE A 343 16.78 21.26 -0.25
CA ILE A 343 16.87 22.49 0.52
C ILE A 343 18.26 22.57 1.16
N TYR A 344 19.08 23.51 0.68
CA TYR A 344 20.44 23.70 1.19
C TYR A 344 20.52 24.81 2.24
N GLU A 345 19.63 25.80 2.20
CA GLU A 345 19.63 26.94 3.11
C GLU A 345 18.29 27.08 3.83
N LEU A 346 18.35 27.11 5.17
CA LEU A 346 17.27 27.54 6.06
C LEU A 346 17.90 27.65 7.45
N TYR A 347 17.98 28.86 7.99
CA TYR A 347 18.59 29.14 9.30
C TYR A 347 17.55 29.70 10.26
N ASN A 348 17.76 29.47 11.55
CA ASN A 348 16.96 30.10 12.59
C ASN A 348 17.20 31.61 12.57
N VAL A 349 16.15 32.38 12.83
CA VAL A 349 16.21 33.84 12.85
C VAL A 349 15.65 34.38 14.15
N THR A 350 16.21 35.49 14.60
CA THR A 350 15.82 36.15 15.85
C THR A 350 15.61 37.63 15.57
N GLY A 351 14.49 38.19 16.03
CA GLY A 351 14.19 39.61 15.83
C GLY A 351 13.19 40.15 16.87
N GLY A 352 13.27 41.45 17.13
CA GLY A 352 12.38 42.12 18.09
C GLY A 352 11.08 42.63 17.47
N ARG A 353 10.09 42.97 18.32
CA ARG A 353 8.72 43.37 17.94
C ARG A 353 8.58 44.51 16.91
N THR A 354 9.58 45.38 16.78
CA THR A 354 9.54 46.54 15.87
C THR A 354 10.36 46.34 14.60
N LYS A 355 11.07 45.20 14.48
CA LYS A 355 11.83 44.85 13.30
C LYS A 355 11.05 43.83 12.49
N GLU A 356 11.17 43.94 11.17
CA GLU A 356 10.73 42.88 10.30
C GLU A 356 11.64 41.66 10.48
N ILE A 357 11.03 40.49 10.64
CA ILE A 357 11.73 39.20 10.70
C ILE A 357 11.58 38.52 9.34
N ALA A 358 12.69 38.11 8.73
CA ALA A 358 12.70 37.43 7.45
C ALA A 358 13.44 36.08 7.57
N ILE A 359 12.73 34.97 7.33
CA ILE A 359 13.35 33.64 7.23
C ILE A 359 13.41 33.21 5.76
N THR A 360 14.62 32.97 5.28
CA THR A 360 14.87 32.60 3.88
C THR A 360 15.18 31.11 3.76
N CYS A 361 14.50 30.46 2.81
CA CYS A 361 14.75 29.10 2.39
C CYS A 361 15.27 29.09 0.95
N ARG A 362 16.36 28.35 0.69
CA ARG A 362 16.87 28.13 -0.67
C ARG A 362 16.96 26.65 -0.98
N ALA A 363 16.50 26.28 -2.16
CA ALA A 363 16.54 24.93 -2.65
C ALA A 363 17.00 24.87 -4.11
N LYS A 364 17.52 23.71 -4.49
CA LYS A 364 17.86 23.36 -5.87
C LYS A 364 17.04 22.16 -6.34
N GLY A 365 16.72 22.10 -7.63
CA GLY A 365 15.98 21.01 -8.25
C GLY A 365 15.64 21.34 -9.70
N ARG A 366 15.28 20.34 -10.49
CA ARG A 366 14.88 20.51 -11.90
C ARG A 366 13.55 19.77 -12.13
N PRO A 367 12.46 20.47 -12.52
CA PRO A 367 12.31 21.92 -12.58
C PRO A 367 12.61 22.62 -11.25
N ALA A 368 12.96 23.90 -11.33
CA ALA A 368 13.23 24.74 -10.16
C ALA A 368 12.04 24.64 -9.17
N PRO A 369 12.28 24.32 -7.89
CA PRO A 369 11.21 23.95 -6.97
C PRO A 369 10.42 25.16 -6.47
N ALA A 370 9.10 25.06 -6.44
CA ALA A 370 8.24 26.01 -5.74
C ALA A 370 8.49 25.97 -4.23
N ILE A 371 8.85 27.11 -3.65
CA ILE A 371 9.04 27.27 -2.21
C ILE A 371 7.75 27.78 -1.57
N THR A 372 7.29 27.12 -0.53
CA THR A 372 6.24 27.57 0.38
C THR A 372 6.67 27.38 1.83
N PHE A 373 5.97 28.02 2.76
CA PHE A 373 6.17 27.84 4.19
C PHE A 373 4.87 27.43 4.86
N ARG A 374 4.98 26.78 6.01
CA ARG A 374 3.87 26.63 6.96
C ARG A 374 4.36 26.67 8.39
N ARG A 375 3.48 26.95 9.34
CA ARG A 375 3.79 26.78 10.76
C ARG A 375 3.92 25.28 11.07
N TRP A 376 4.92 24.89 11.84
CA TRP A 376 5.13 23.47 12.15
C TRP A 376 3.92 22.91 12.91
N GLY A 377 3.36 21.81 12.40
CA GLY A 377 2.17 21.17 12.96
C GLY A 377 0.84 21.64 12.36
N THR A 378 0.82 22.69 11.53
CA THR A 378 -0.36 23.08 10.76
C THR A 378 -0.35 22.41 9.38
N GLN A 379 -1.52 22.27 8.75
CA GLN A 379 -1.61 21.80 7.37
C GLN A 379 -1.60 22.95 6.36
N GLU A 380 -2.00 24.16 6.78
CA GLU A 380 -2.11 25.32 5.92
C GLU A 380 -0.73 25.88 5.55
N GLU A 381 -0.47 25.95 4.24
CA GLU A 381 0.69 26.59 3.65
C GLU A 381 0.39 28.07 3.41
N TYR A 382 1.38 28.94 3.69
CA TYR A 382 1.32 30.34 3.34
C TYR A 382 1.26 30.50 1.81
N SER A 383 0.31 31.31 1.35
CA SER A 383 0.18 31.62 -0.07
C SER A 383 1.26 32.63 -0.49
N PRO A 384 1.70 32.62 -1.76
CA PRO A 384 2.64 33.64 -2.24
C PRO A 384 2.04 35.05 -2.14
N GLY A 385 2.81 36.01 -1.63
CA GLY A 385 2.34 37.38 -1.37
C GLY A 385 1.84 37.57 0.07
N VAL A 386 0.94 38.54 0.26
CA VAL A 386 0.37 38.90 1.56
C VAL A 386 -0.66 37.85 1.99
N GLN A 387 -0.61 37.42 3.25
CA GLN A 387 -1.58 36.45 3.76
C GLN A 387 -2.93 37.11 4.04
N VAL A 388 -4.02 36.39 3.74
CA VAL A 388 -5.40 36.91 3.88
C VAL A 388 -5.78 37.12 5.35
N ASP A 389 -5.36 36.20 6.22
CA ASP A 389 -5.70 36.24 7.64
C ASP A 389 -4.73 37.11 8.47
N ASP A 390 -3.60 37.50 7.89
CA ASP A 390 -2.59 38.33 8.55
C ASP A 390 -1.74 39.12 7.54
N GLU A 391 -2.11 40.39 7.34
CA GLU A 391 -1.44 41.29 6.40
C GLU A 391 0.03 41.57 6.74
N ARG A 392 0.46 41.26 7.97
CA ARG A 392 1.85 41.43 8.41
C ARG A 392 2.79 40.39 7.79
N ILE A 393 2.23 39.25 7.37
CA ILE A 393 3.00 38.11 6.87
C ILE A 393 3.00 38.14 5.35
N VAL A 394 4.19 38.10 4.76
CA VAL A 394 4.39 38.13 3.30
C VAL A 394 5.36 37.03 2.88
N LEU A 395 4.97 36.22 1.90
CA LEU A 395 5.84 35.22 1.28
C LEU A 395 6.33 35.71 -0.09
N GLU A 396 7.60 36.07 -0.17
CA GLU A 396 8.27 36.40 -1.42
C GLU A 396 8.95 35.16 -2.01
N ARG A 397 8.90 34.99 -3.33
CA ARG A 397 9.52 33.84 -4.02
C ARG A 397 10.29 34.31 -5.24
N TYR A 398 11.42 33.64 -5.48
CA TYR A 398 12.27 33.85 -6.64
C TYR A 398 12.68 32.51 -7.25
N PHE A 399 12.68 32.46 -8.58
CA PHE A 399 12.97 31.27 -9.37
C PHE A 399 14.08 31.58 -10.37
N ASP A 400 15.10 30.75 -10.41
CA ASP A 400 16.14 30.72 -11.44
C ASP A 400 16.03 29.37 -12.16
N GLU A 401 15.27 29.34 -13.26
CA GLU A 401 15.01 28.11 -14.02
C GLU A 401 16.29 27.55 -14.66
N ASP A 402 17.21 28.41 -15.09
CA ASP A 402 18.45 28.02 -15.77
C ASP A 402 19.38 27.26 -14.81
N ARG A 403 19.51 27.77 -13.58
CA ARG A 403 20.30 27.12 -12.52
C ARG A 403 19.53 26.03 -11.79
N GLY A 404 18.21 25.96 -11.95
CA GLY A 404 17.36 25.06 -11.16
C GLY A 404 17.37 25.43 -9.68
N GLU A 405 17.50 26.73 -9.37
CA GLU A 405 17.52 27.25 -8.01
C GLU A 405 16.25 28.02 -7.71
N SER A 406 15.81 27.99 -6.45
CA SER A 406 14.67 28.76 -6.00
C SER A 406 14.86 29.20 -4.56
N SER A 407 14.36 30.39 -4.24
CA SER A 407 14.35 30.91 -2.88
C SER A 407 12.98 31.42 -2.50
N GLY A 408 12.56 31.15 -1.26
CA GLY A 408 11.38 31.74 -0.65
C GLY A 408 11.76 32.43 0.64
N THR A 409 11.27 33.65 0.86
CA THR A 409 11.49 34.40 2.09
C THR A 409 10.14 34.72 2.72
N LEU A 410 9.92 34.21 3.92
CA LEU A 410 8.75 34.55 4.74
C LEU A 410 9.12 35.76 5.62
N ARG A 411 8.47 36.88 5.38
CA ARG A 411 8.64 38.15 6.10
C ARG A 411 7.47 38.36 7.05
N ILE A 412 7.75 38.75 8.29
CA ILE A 412 6.77 39.06 9.32
C ILE A 412 7.06 40.48 9.82
N ALA A 413 6.22 41.44 9.48
CA ALA A 413 6.29 42.80 10.00
C ALA A 413 5.64 42.88 11.39
N ASN A 414 6.14 43.77 12.26
CA ASN A 414 5.58 43.98 13.61
C ASN A 414 5.32 42.65 14.36
N ALA A 415 6.34 41.81 14.47
CA ALA A 415 6.19 40.45 14.99
C ALA A 415 5.62 40.43 16.42
N GLU A 416 4.69 39.49 16.65
CA GLU A 416 4.02 39.26 17.92
C GLU A 416 4.59 38.03 18.63
N ARG A 417 4.34 37.89 19.95
CA ARG A 417 4.78 36.70 20.70
C ARG A 417 4.22 35.39 20.16
N THR A 418 3.07 35.46 19.52
CA THR A 418 2.37 34.34 18.88
C THR A 418 3.04 33.87 17.59
N ASP A 419 3.94 34.67 16.99
CA ASP A 419 4.72 34.31 15.79
C ASP A 419 5.99 33.51 16.15
N ASP A 420 6.34 33.41 17.43
CA ASP A 420 7.46 32.58 17.89
C ASP A 420 7.17 31.09 17.63
N GLY A 421 8.16 30.39 17.08
CA GLY A 421 8.11 28.94 16.94
C GLY A 421 8.78 28.40 15.68
N LEU A 422 8.50 27.13 15.40
CA LEU A 422 9.04 26.41 14.25
C LEU A 422 8.20 26.65 12.99
N TYR A 423 8.90 26.94 11.90
CA TYR A 423 8.36 27.07 10.55
C TYR A 423 8.98 26.00 9.66
N GLN A 424 8.19 25.41 8.77
CA GLN A 424 8.64 24.43 7.80
C GLN A 424 8.69 25.08 6.41
N CYS A 425 9.87 25.09 5.81
CA CYS A 425 10.02 25.32 4.38
C CYS A 425 9.70 24.04 3.61
N ILE A 426 8.95 24.19 2.52
CA ILE A 426 8.55 23.13 1.61
C ILE A 426 9.06 23.52 0.22
N ALA A 427 9.86 22.65 -0.40
CA ALA A 427 10.34 22.81 -1.77
C ALA A 427 9.72 21.72 -2.65
N ARG A 428 8.91 22.09 -3.64
CA ARG A 428 8.10 21.18 -4.45
C ARG A 428 8.42 21.29 -5.93
N ASN A 429 8.70 20.17 -6.57
CA ASN A 429 8.67 20.06 -8.03
C ASN A 429 8.00 18.75 -8.45
N LYS A 430 7.87 18.52 -9.76
CA LYS A 430 7.26 17.28 -10.29
C LYS A 430 7.94 15.98 -9.82
N GLY A 431 9.20 16.05 -9.37
CA GLY A 431 9.97 14.89 -8.95
C GLY A 431 9.73 14.46 -7.50
N ALA A 432 9.57 15.41 -6.59
CA ALA A 432 9.28 15.17 -5.17
C ALA A 432 9.00 16.47 -4.40
N ASP A 433 8.62 16.32 -3.13
CA ASP A 433 8.68 17.35 -2.11
C ASP A 433 9.94 17.17 -1.24
N ALA A 434 10.52 18.28 -0.78
CA ALA A 434 11.54 18.31 0.26
C ALA A 434 11.14 19.28 1.37
N TYR A 435 11.59 19.00 2.59
CA TYR A 435 11.19 19.73 3.79
C TYR A 435 12.40 20.07 4.66
N LYS A 436 12.39 21.26 5.26
CA LYS A 436 13.37 21.66 6.29
C LYS A 436 12.72 22.61 7.28
N THR A 437 13.10 22.55 8.54
CA THR A 437 12.56 23.43 9.60
C THR A 437 13.55 24.49 10.02
N GLY A 438 13.01 25.65 10.41
CA GLY A 438 13.75 26.75 11.02
C GLY A 438 12.92 27.41 12.10
N HIS A 439 13.57 27.90 13.15
CA HIS A 439 12.92 28.57 14.27
C HIS A 439 12.93 30.08 14.07
N ILE A 440 11.78 30.72 14.26
CA ILE A 440 11.67 32.17 14.43
C ILE A 440 11.57 32.45 15.92
N THR A 441 12.54 33.19 16.46
CA THR A 441 12.51 33.67 17.84
C THR A 441 12.10 35.14 17.88
N VAL A 442 11.00 35.44 18.57
CA VAL A 442 10.52 36.82 18.72
C VAL A 442 10.98 37.39 20.05
N GLU A 443 11.86 38.38 20.00
CA GLU A 443 12.40 39.04 21.17
C GLU A 443 11.45 40.11 21.73
N PHE A 444 11.36 40.21 23.06
CA PHE A 444 10.47 41.14 23.74
C PHE A 444 11.00 41.58 25.11
N GLY A 445 10.57 42.78 25.54
CA GLY A 445 10.91 43.35 26.84
C GLY A 445 10.30 42.61 28.03
N PRO A 446 10.77 42.88 29.26
CA PRO A 446 10.36 42.13 30.44
C PRO A 446 8.85 42.25 30.72
N ASP A 447 8.23 41.17 31.18
CA ASP A 447 6.80 41.08 31.46
C ASP A 447 6.53 40.29 32.75
N PHE A 448 5.61 40.83 33.56
CA PHE A 448 5.19 40.30 34.86
C PHE A 448 3.76 39.77 34.85
N SER A 449 3.21 39.45 33.68
CA SER A 449 1.85 38.88 33.53
C SER A 449 1.56 37.71 34.47
N GLN A 450 2.54 36.82 34.71
CA GLN A 450 2.40 35.69 35.64
C GLN A 450 2.35 36.07 37.13
N MET A 451 2.67 37.33 37.48
CA MET A 451 2.77 37.81 38.86
C MET A 451 1.58 38.70 39.27
N LYS A 452 0.76 39.17 38.31
CA LYS A 452 -0.23 40.25 38.53
C LYS A 452 -1.29 39.94 39.60
N ASP A 453 -1.60 38.66 39.81
CA ASP A 453 -2.69 38.21 40.70
C ASP A 453 -2.20 37.35 41.89
N LEU A 454 -0.90 37.42 42.23
CA LEU A 454 -0.38 36.66 43.36
C LEU A 454 -0.78 37.29 44.71
N PRO A 455 -1.18 36.48 45.72
CA PRO A 455 -1.50 37.00 47.04
C PRO A 455 -0.25 37.57 47.73
N PRO A 456 -0.43 38.48 48.71
CA PRO A 456 0.67 38.97 49.52
C PRO A 456 1.35 37.83 50.27
N VAL A 457 2.65 37.97 50.52
CA VAL A 457 3.42 37.02 51.33
C VAL A 457 3.23 37.39 52.80
N PHE A 458 2.94 36.39 53.63
CA PHE A 458 2.73 36.57 55.07
C PHE A 458 3.85 35.92 55.88
N THR A 459 4.38 36.64 56.87
CA THR A 459 5.33 36.13 57.87
C THR A 459 5.20 36.91 59.17
N TRP A 460 5.90 36.51 60.23
CA TRP A 460 5.88 37.19 61.54
C TRP A 460 7.28 37.46 62.05
N ASP A 461 7.36 38.16 63.18
CA ASP A 461 8.61 38.67 63.72
C ASP A 461 9.64 37.55 63.90
N GLN A 462 10.87 37.85 63.50
CA GLN A 462 12.01 36.93 63.51
C GLN A 462 11.89 35.69 62.59
N ARG A 463 10.82 35.58 61.78
CA ARG A 463 10.70 34.51 60.78
C ARG A 463 10.92 35.03 59.37
N LYS A 464 11.92 34.46 58.71
CA LYS A 464 12.29 34.82 57.34
C LYS A 464 11.16 34.51 56.36
N ALA A 465 10.91 35.45 55.45
CA ALA A 465 10.05 35.30 54.28
C ALA A 465 10.86 35.32 53.00
N ASN A 466 10.36 34.69 51.94
CA ASN A 466 10.91 34.76 50.61
C ASN A 466 9.89 35.45 49.67
N LEU A 467 10.30 36.55 49.06
CA LEU A 467 9.58 37.21 47.97
C LEU A 467 10.22 36.77 46.65
N SER A 468 9.53 35.95 45.88
CA SER A 468 10.03 35.42 44.61
C SER A 468 9.50 36.21 43.42
N CYS A 469 10.38 36.85 42.66
CA CYS A 469 10.04 37.63 41.47
C CYS A 469 10.50 36.91 40.20
N LEU A 470 9.61 36.80 39.21
CA LEU A 470 9.84 36.17 37.92
C LEU A 470 9.41 37.12 36.78
N ALA A 471 10.34 37.49 35.91
CA ALA A 471 10.08 38.28 34.72
C ALA A 471 10.34 37.44 33.46
N MET A 472 9.34 37.37 32.58
CA MET A 472 9.52 36.78 31.26
C MET A 472 10.10 37.81 30.30
N GLY A 473 11.02 37.41 29.43
CA GLY A 473 11.60 38.29 28.42
C GLY A 473 12.61 37.54 27.57
N ILE A 474 12.74 37.93 26.30
CA ILE A 474 13.75 37.39 25.39
C ILE A 474 14.56 38.56 24.84
N PRO A 475 15.89 38.61 25.07
CA PRO A 475 16.65 37.74 25.97
C PRO A 475 16.23 37.90 27.44
N ASN A 476 16.62 36.95 28.28
CA ASN A 476 16.29 36.92 29.70
C ASN A 476 16.62 38.25 30.39
N ALA A 477 15.67 38.76 31.16
CA ALA A 477 15.87 39.99 31.92
C ALA A 477 16.69 39.75 33.19
N THR A 478 17.38 40.79 33.64
CA THR A 478 18.01 40.83 34.97
C THR A 478 17.12 41.56 35.95
N ILE A 479 16.94 41.02 37.16
CA ILE A 479 16.09 41.59 38.20
C ILE A 479 16.93 42.34 39.25
N GLU A 480 16.44 43.54 39.61
CA GLU A 480 16.94 44.37 40.70
C GLU A 480 15.81 44.66 41.71
N TRP A 481 16.12 44.65 43.00
CA TRP A 481 15.15 44.90 44.07
C TRP A 481 15.28 46.29 44.68
N HIS A 482 14.14 46.93 44.90
CA HIS A 482 13.98 48.25 45.48
C HIS A 482 13.08 48.19 46.71
N TRP A 483 13.42 48.99 47.72
CA TRP A 483 12.64 49.19 48.93
C TRP A 483 12.67 50.67 49.31
N ASN A 484 11.49 51.26 49.55
CA ASN A 484 11.33 52.71 49.81
C ASN A 484 12.02 53.60 48.74
N GLY A 485 11.96 53.19 47.47
CA GLY A 485 12.53 53.91 46.35
C GLY A 485 14.06 53.82 46.21
N ARG A 486 14.74 52.99 47.01
CA ARG A 486 16.19 52.77 46.94
C ARG A 486 16.53 51.33 46.60
N LYS A 487 17.65 51.12 45.90
CA LYS A 487 18.17 49.79 45.58
C LYS A 487 18.60 49.07 46.85
N ILE A 488 18.06 47.88 47.10
CA ILE A 488 18.34 47.12 48.33
C ILE A 488 19.84 46.79 48.47
N LYS A 489 20.52 46.53 47.35
CA LYS A 489 21.96 46.24 47.33
C LYS A 489 22.82 47.38 47.88
N GLU A 490 22.32 48.62 47.83
CA GLU A 490 23.03 49.82 48.32
C GLU A 490 22.74 50.13 49.79
N LEU A 491 21.77 49.44 50.41
CA LEU A 491 21.38 49.67 51.80
C LEU A 491 22.27 48.92 52.81
N TYR A 492 22.96 47.86 52.38
CA TYR A 492 23.80 46.98 53.23
C TYR A 492 23.08 46.42 54.47
N ASP A 493 21.76 46.27 54.42
CA ASP A 493 20.96 45.72 55.51
C ASP A 493 21.08 44.19 55.56
N THR A 494 21.62 43.64 56.64
CA THR A 494 21.79 42.19 56.83
C THR A 494 20.48 41.41 56.93
N ASN A 495 19.36 42.10 57.14
CA ASN A 495 18.02 41.50 57.18
C ASN A 495 17.41 41.31 55.79
N LEU A 496 18.06 41.82 54.73
CA LEU A 496 17.61 41.69 53.35
C LEU A 496 18.69 40.95 52.54
N LYS A 497 18.34 39.80 51.96
CA LYS A 497 19.26 39.01 51.14
C LYS A 497 18.66 38.67 49.79
N ILE A 498 19.31 39.11 48.72
CA ILE A 498 18.94 38.78 47.35
C ILE A 498 19.63 37.47 46.93
N VAL A 499 18.88 36.58 46.32
CA VAL A 499 19.36 35.31 45.76
C VAL A 499 18.99 35.24 44.29
N GLY A 500 20.02 35.26 43.43
CA GLY A 500 19.86 35.30 41.98
C GLY A 500 19.47 36.70 41.46
N THR A 501 19.89 37.00 40.23
CA THR A 501 19.63 38.29 39.54
C THR A 501 19.24 38.09 38.07
N GLY A 502 18.92 36.84 37.68
CA GLY A 502 18.48 36.50 36.32
C GLY A 502 16.98 36.77 36.12
N PRO A 503 16.29 35.98 35.27
CA PRO A 503 14.85 36.16 35.03
C PRO A 503 14.01 35.78 36.26
N ARG A 504 14.59 35.04 37.20
CA ARG A 504 14.06 34.80 38.54
C ARG A 504 15.03 35.32 39.59
N SER A 505 14.50 36.03 40.59
CA SER A 505 15.25 36.53 41.74
C SER A 505 14.39 36.44 42.99
N ASP A 506 15.00 35.99 44.09
CA ASP A 506 14.36 35.82 45.38
C ASP A 506 14.92 36.86 46.37
N LEU A 507 14.05 37.59 47.07
CA LEU A 507 14.41 38.46 48.17
C LEU A 507 13.99 37.82 49.50
N ILE A 508 14.98 37.41 50.28
CA ILE A 508 14.79 36.87 51.62
C ILE A 508 14.78 38.04 52.61
N VAL A 509 13.66 38.22 53.30
CA VAL A 509 13.45 39.28 54.30
C VAL A 509 13.39 38.65 55.69
N HIS A 510 14.21 39.16 56.63
CA HIS A 510 14.19 38.80 58.05
C HIS A 510 13.56 39.95 58.86
N PRO A 511 12.24 39.94 59.12
CA PRO A 511 11.54 41.07 59.74
C PRO A 511 11.84 41.14 61.25
N VAL A 512 12.73 42.07 61.62
CA VAL A 512 13.07 42.35 63.03
C VAL A 512 12.26 43.50 63.63
N THR A 513 11.68 44.35 62.78
CA THR A 513 10.83 45.48 63.16
C THR A 513 9.66 45.63 62.18
N ARG A 514 8.62 46.38 62.57
CA ARG A 514 7.42 46.56 61.74
C ARG A 514 7.66 47.19 60.36
N GLN A 515 8.78 47.89 60.16
CA GLN A 515 9.10 48.56 58.90
C GLN A 515 9.32 47.58 57.73
N TYR A 516 9.71 46.34 58.03
CA TYR A 516 9.98 45.32 57.00
C TYR A 516 8.70 44.80 56.35
N TYR A 517 7.54 44.89 57.01
CA TYR A 517 6.25 44.56 56.43
C TYR A 517 5.78 45.70 55.53
N SER A 518 6.28 45.70 54.30
CA SER A 518 6.13 46.80 53.33
C SER A 518 5.98 46.24 51.92
N ALA A 519 5.80 47.15 50.96
CA ALA A 519 5.89 46.87 49.53
C ALA A 519 7.35 46.83 49.11
N TYR A 520 7.73 45.78 48.38
CA TYR A 520 9.03 45.64 47.74
C TYR A 520 8.82 45.62 46.23
N LYS A 521 9.63 46.39 45.51
CA LYS A 521 9.54 46.50 44.06
C LYS A 521 10.66 45.71 43.42
N CYS A 522 10.33 44.80 42.51
CA CYS A 522 11.33 44.20 41.62
C CYS A 522 11.24 44.86 40.24
N ILE A 523 12.40 45.21 39.67
CA ILE A 523 12.55 45.86 38.37
C ILE A 523 13.35 44.91 37.48
N ALA A 524 12.76 44.50 36.36
CA ALA A 524 13.40 43.63 35.37
C ALA A 524 13.84 44.45 34.15
N THR A 525 15.04 44.19 33.65
CA THR A 525 15.64 44.91 32.51
C THR A 525 16.23 43.95 31.49
N ASN A 526 15.95 44.14 30.20
CA ASN A 526 16.69 43.54 29.09
C ASN A 526 16.93 44.58 27.98
N ILE A 527 17.50 44.15 26.84
CA ILE A 527 17.80 45.06 25.70
C ILE A 527 16.57 45.71 25.07
N HIS A 528 15.37 45.17 25.32
CA HIS A 528 14.11 45.64 24.76
C HIS A 528 13.29 46.50 25.73
N GLY A 529 13.77 46.70 26.96
CA GLY A 529 13.19 47.64 27.90
C GLY A 529 13.22 47.19 29.36
N THR A 530 12.42 47.87 30.16
CA THR A 530 12.31 47.69 31.61
C THR A 530 10.85 47.55 32.03
N ALA A 531 10.59 46.69 33.00
CA ALA A 531 9.29 46.58 33.66
C ALA A 531 9.46 46.52 35.18
N GLU A 532 8.41 46.85 35.92
CA GLU A 532 8.41 46.82 37.39
C GLU A 532 7.17 46.09 37.93
N HIS A 533 7.32 45.48 39.10
CA HIS A 533 6.25 44.81 39.81
C HIS A 533 6.40 44.96 41.33
N ASP A 534 5.31 45.29 42.01
CA ASP A 534 5.26 45.48 43.46
C ASP A 534 4.74 44.23 44.16
N MET A 535 5.48 43.77 45.17
CA MET A 535 5.14 42.62 46.01
C MET A 535 4.93 43.08 47.45
N GLN A 536 3.86 42.60 48.08
CA GLN A 536 3.48 42.99 49.44
C GLN A 536 3.93 41.94 50.46
N LEU A 537 4.75 42.35 51.44
CA LEU A 537 5.04 41.56 52.63
C LEU A 537 4.16 42.03 53.79
N LYS A 538 3.29 41.16 54.30
CA LYS A 538 2.36 41.47 55.40
C LYS A 538 2.72 40.70 56.68
N GLU A 539 2.47 41.33 57.82
CA GLU A 539 2.59 40.71 59.14
C GLU A 539 1.47 39.67 59.33
N ALA A 540 1.86 38.42 59.56
CA ALA A 540 0.99 37.33 59.94
C ALA A 540 0.68 37.42 61.43
N ARG A 541 -0.58 37.24 61.78
CA ARG A 541 -1.04 37.20 63.18
C ARG A 541 -1.60 35.82 63.51
N VAL A 542 -1.75 35.54 64.80
CA VAL A 542 -2.54 34.39 65.23
C VAL A 542 -3.98 34.52 64.70
N PRO A 543 -4.71 33.42 64.48
CA PRO A 543 -6.06 33.49 63.95
C PRO A 543 -7.00 34.30 64.85
N GLU A 544 -7.99 34.93 64.22
CA GLU A 544 -9.09 35.55 64.96
C GLU A 544 -10.01 34.51 65.63
N PHE A 545 -11.03 35.00 66.33
CA PHE A 545 -12.00 34.16 67.02
C PHE A 545 -12.72 33.23 66.04
N VAL A 546 -12.98 32.00 66.50
CA VAL A 546 -13.84 31.05 65.80
C VAL A 546 -15.22 31.69 65.60
N SER A 547 -15.68 31.77 64.35
CA SER A 547 -16.92 32.46 63.99
C SER A 547 -18.16 31.79 64.56
N ALA A 548 -18.18 30.45 64.56
CA ALA A 548 -19.24 29.69 65.21
C ALA A 548 -18.76 28.28 65.61
N ALA A 549 -19.28 27.76 66.70
CA ALA A 549 -19.24 26.33 67.02
C ALA A 549 -20.66 25.92 67.38
N VAL A 550 -21.27 25.05 66.57
CA VAL A 550 -22.69 24.66 66.71
C VAL A 550 -22.76 23.21 67.17
N PRO A 551 -23.42 22.89 68.29
CA PRO A 551 -23.58 21.50 68.71
C PRO A 551 -24.50 20.77 67.71
N ARG A 552 -24.06 19.61 67.22
CA ARG A 552 -24.75 18.82 66.20
C ARG A 552 -25.45 17.61 66.78
N GLN A 553 -24.78 16.89 67.68
CA GLN A 553 -25.35 15.73 68.38
C GLN A 553 -24.91 15.74 69.84
N LEU A 554 -25.85 15.42 70.73
CA LEU A 554 -25.64 15.41 72.16
C LEU A 554 -26.11 14.08 72.75
N THR A 555 -25.19 13.38 73.41
CA THR A 555 -25.49 12.22 74.25
C THR A 555 -25.19 12.56 75.70
N ALA A 556 -25.50 11.64 76.61
CA ALA A 556 -25.19 11.84 78.03
C ALA A 556 -23.68 11.95 78.32
N THR A 557 -22.79 11.53 77.40
CA THR A 557 -21.33 11.48 77.61
C THR A 557 -20.50 12.08 76.47
N THR A 558 -21.12 12.47 75.35
CA THR A 558 -20.44 13.00 74.16
C THR A 558 -21.21 14.16 73.53
N ILE A 559 -20.48 15.13 72.97
CA ILE A 559 -21.04 16.23 72.16
C ILE A 559 -20.20 16.36 70.89
N THR A 560 -20.87 16.40 69.74
CA THR A 560 -20.24 16.73 68.45
C THR A 560 -20.52 18.18 68.07
N PHE A 561 -19.53 18.87 67.53
CA PHE A 561 -19.64 20.27 67.09
C PHE A 561 -19.42 20.38 65.58
N ASP A 562 -20.05 21.38 64.97
CA ASP A 562 -19.70 21.94 63.66
C ASP A 562 -18.99 23.28 63.88
N ILE A 563 -17.71 23.37 63.54
CA ILE A 563 -16.87 24.55 63.79
C ILE A 563 -16.65 25.32 62.49
N ARG A 564 -17.02 26.60 62.50
CA ARG A 564 -16.72 27.57 61.44
C ARG A 564 -15.57 28.46 61.90
N GLY A 565 -14.41 28.28 61.28
CA GLY A 565 -13.22 29.09 61.55
C GLY A 565 -13.32 30.53 61.06
N PRO A 566 -12.37 31.38 61.45
CA PRO A 566 -12.30 32.76 60.96
C PRO A 566 -12.04 32.80 59.45
N PRO A 567 -12.42 33.88 58.74
CA PRO A 567 -12.13 34.06 57.32
C PRO A 567 -10.62 33.93 57.04
N THR A 568 -10.22 33.01 56.16
CA THR A 568 -8.81 32.70 55.87
C THR A 568 -8.14 33.67 54.91
N GLU A 569 -8.89 34.55 54.24
CA GLU A 569 -8.41 35.42 53.16
C GLU A 569 -7.42 36.52 53.59
N LEU A 570 -7.13 36.64 54.89
CA LEU A 570 -6.35 37.73 55.46
C LEU A 570 -5.09 37.28 56.23
N GLY A 571 -4.67 36.02 56.13
CA GLY A 571 -3.48 35.54 56.86
C GLY A 571 -3.02 34.12 56.53
N LEU A 572 -2.28 33.53 57.46
CA LEU A 572 -1.79 32.16 57.34
C LEU A 572 -2.93 31.13 57.53
N PRO A 573 -2.87 29.98 56.85
CA PRO A 573 -3.91 28.96 56.91
C PRO A 573 -4.11 28.40 58.33
N ILE A 574 -5.35 28.03 58.64
CA ILE A 574 -5.69 27.37 59.90
C ILE A 574 -5.18 25.93 59.88
N LEU A 575 -4.42 25.57 60.91
CA LEU A 575 -3.84 24.24 61.08
C LEU A 575 -4.58 23.39 62.11
N ALA A 576 -5.29 24.01 63.06
CA ALA A 576 -6.08 23.29 64.05
C ALA A 576 -7.16 24.16 64.68
N PHE A 577 -8.23 23.52 65.14
CA PHE A 577 -9.18 24.08 66.12
C PHE A 577 -8.90 23.48 67.49
N SER A 578 -9.06 24.27 68.54
CA SER A 578 -8.91 23.84 69.92
C SER A 578 -10.15 24.18 70.72
N VAL A 579 -10.53 23.31 71.65
CA VAL A 579 -11.59 23.54 72.63
C VAL A 579 -11.01 23.47 74.03
N GLN A 580 -11.53 24.33 74.91
CA GLN A 580 -11.47 24.12 76.35
C GLN A 580 -12.87 23.91 76.88
N TYR A 581 -13.01 22.99 77.83
CA TYR A 581 -14.27 22.74 78.48
C TYR A 581 -14.10 22.40 79.96
N LYS A 582 -15.05 22.87 80.76
CA LYS A 582 -15.14 22.63 82.20
C LYS A 582 -16.60 22.56 82.63
N GLU A 583 -16.88 21.94 83.76
CA GLU A 583 -18.21 22.02 84.39
C GLU A 583 -18.56 23.51 84.61
N ALA A 584 -19.79 23.91 84.31
CA ALA A 584 -20.16 25.31 84.18
C ALA A 584 -20.07 26.11 85.49
N LEU A 585 -20.21 25.43 86.63
CA LEU A 585 -20.09 26.02 87.96
C LEU A 585 -18.64 26.29 88.39
N ASN A 586 -17.66 25.60 87.79
CA ASN A 586 -16.25 25.84 88.10
C ASN A 586 -15.82 27.17 87.47
N PRO A 587 -15.40 28.19 88.23
CA PRO A 587 -15.06 29.50 87.66
C PRO A 587 -13.70 29.51 86.92
N ASP A 588 -12.80 28.57 87.24
CA ASP A 588 -11.41 28.61 86.79
C ASP A 588 -11.15 27.76 85.55
N TRP A 589 -10.72 28.40 84.46
CA TRP A 589 -10.32 27.74 83.21
C TRP A 589 -8.96 27.04 83.29
N SER A 590 -8.14 27.27 84.31
CA SER A 590 -6.86 26.57 84.49
C SER A 590 -7.03 25.06 84.67
N THR A 591 -8.19 24.65 85.20
CA THR A 591 -8.57 23.25 85.42
C THR A 591 -9.42 22.67 84.28
N ALA A 592 -9.60 23.42 83.19
CA ALA A 592 -10.38 22.98 82.04
C ALA A 592 -9.64 21.88 81.25
N TYR A 593 -10.42 20.96 80.70
CA TYR A 593 -9.94 19.97 79.76
C TYR A 593 -9.69 20.63 78.40
N ASN A 594 -8.63 20.22 77.71
CA ASN A 594 -8.21 20.78 76.43
C ASN A 594 -8.23 19.68 75.37
N ARG A 595 -8.73 19.98 74.17
CA ARG A 595 -8.63 19.10 73.00
C ARG A 595 -8.35 19.94 71.77
N SER A 596 -7.58 19.40 70.83
CA SER A 596 -7.28 20.04 69.54
C SER A 596 -7.54 19.06 68.40
N TRP A 597 -8.01 19.60 67.28
CA TRP A 597 -8.40 18.86 66.09
C TRP A 597 -7.80 19.50 64.85
N SER A 598 -7.45 18.70 63.84
CA SER A 598 -7.21 19.25 62.49
C SER A 598 -8.53 19.77 61.88
N PRO A 599 -8.48 20.69 60.91
CA PRO A 599 -9.68 21.23 60.25
C PRO A 599 -10.57 20.17 59.57
N ASP A 600 -9.99 19.02 59.21
CA ASP A 600 -10.71 17.93 58.53
C ASP A 600 -11.22 16.85 59.50
N SER A 601 -10.95 16.98 60.79
CA SER A 601 -11.38 16.02 61.82
C SER A 601 -12.82 16.27 62.29
N PRO A 602 -13.57 15.24 62.71
CA PRO A 602 -14.81 15.45 63.43
C PRO A 602 -14.53 16.08 64.81
N TYR A 603 -15.24 17.17 65.14
CA TYR A 603 -15.04 17.91 66.38
C TYR A 603 -15.84 17.31 67.54
N ILE A 604 -15.35 16.21 68.09
CA ILE A 604 -16.04 15.43 69.13
C ILE A 604 -15.40 15.71 70.49
N VAL A 605 -16.22 16.00 71.51
CA VAL A 605 -15.86 15.99 72.93
C VAL A 605 -16.52 14.79 73.60
N GLU A 606 -15.74 13.98 74.31
CA GLU A 606 -16.18 12.70 74.90
C GLU A 606 -15.81 12.64 76.38
N GLY A 607 -16.36 11.65 77.10
CA GLY A 607 -16.10 11.44 78.52
C GLY A 607 -16.78 12.48 79.42
N LEU A 608 -17.85 13.11 78.94
CA LEU A 608 -18.65 14.05 79.71
C LEU A 608 -19.52 13.31 80.74
N ARG A 609 -19.87 14.00 81.83
CA ARG A 609 -20.79 13.48 82.83
C ARG A 609 -22.25 13.70 82.38
N PRO A 610 -23.15 12.73 82.57
CA PRO A 610 -24.59 12.92 82.33
C PRO A 610 -25.18 14.03 83.20
N GLN A 611 -26.26 14.67 82.72
CA GLN A 611 -26.99 15.72 83.45
C GLN A 611 -26.12 16.85 84.00
N THR A 612 -25.04 17.18 83.30
CA THR A 612 -24.06 18.15 83.75
C THR A 612 -23.97 19.29 82.73
N GLU A 613 -24.07 20.52 83.21
CA GLU A 613 -23.84 21.71 82.38
C GLU A 613 -22.33 21.95 82.25
N TYR A 614 -21.84 22.08 81.02
CA TYR A 614 -20.46 22.40 80.70
C TYR A 614 -20.38 23.78 80.02
N SER A 615 -19.29 24.50 80.28
CA SER A 615 -18.91 25.70 79.53
C SER A 615 -17.76 25.35 78.57
N PHE A 616 -17.92 25.71 77.30
CA PHE A 616 -16.98 25.48 76.20
C PHE A 616 -16.46 26.80 75.66
N ARG A 617 -15.19 26.87 75.26
CA ARG A 617 -14.64 27.96 74.46
C ARG A 617 -13.71 27.41 73.39
N PHE A 618 -13.74 28.01 72.21
CA PHE A 618 -13.04 27.51 71.02
C PHE A 618 -12.01 28.52 70.52
N ALA A 619 -10.89 28.05 69.99
CA ALA A 619 -9.86 28.87 69.38
C ALA A 619 -9.33 28.19 68.12
N ALA A 620 -8.80 28.98 67.18
CA ALA A 620 -8.14 28.46 65.99
C ALA A 620 -6.62 28.70 66.09
N ARG A 621 -5.83 27.82 65.47
CA ARG A 621 -4.36 27.88 65.48
C ARG A 621 -3.84 27.91 64.05
N ASN A 622 -2.87 28.79 63.77
CA ASN A 622 -2.05 28.74 62.56
C ASN A 622 -0.57 28.54 62.93
N GLN A 623 0.34 28.77 61.98
CA GLN A 623 1.78 28.63 62.25
C GLN A 623 2.36 29.69 63.20
N VAL A 624 1.71 30.85 63.37
CA VAL A 624 2.14 31.87 64.35
C VAL A 624 1.85 31.36 65.77
N GLY A 625 0.65 30.80 65.97
CA GLY A 625 0.23 30.33 67.28
C GLY A 625 -1.27 30.14 67.40
N LEU A 626 -1.71 29.93 68.64
CA LEU A 626 -3.12 29.80 69.00
C LEU A 626 -3.74 31.20 69.11
N GLY A 627 -4.89 31.39 68.45
CA GLY A 627 -5.70 32.60 68.54
C GLY A 627 -6.41 32.73 69.88
N ASN A 628 -7.16 33.83 70.02
CA ASN A 628 -7.93 34.08 71.23
C ASN A 628 -9.10 33.09 71.36
N TRP A 629 -9.40 32.72 72.61
CA TRP A 629 -10.61 31.94 72.92
C TRP A 629 -11.85 32.77 72.58
N GLY A 630 -12.76 32.17 71.80
CA GLY A 630 -14.07 32.73 71.48
C GLY A 630 -15.01 32.80 72.67
N VAL A 631 -16.24 33.23 72.40
CA VAL A 631 -17.29 33.39 73.42
C VAL A 631 -17.60 32.05 74.07
N ASN A 632 -17.74 32.05 75.40
CA ASN A 632 -18.11 30.86 76.16
C ASN A 632 -19.52 30.40 75.77
N GLN A 633 -19.65 29.13 75.41
CA GLN A 633 -20.93 28.48 75.13
C GLN A 633 -21.27 27.50 76.24
N LYS A 634 -22.52 27.46 76.68
CA LYS A 634 -23.00 26.50 77.68
C LYS A 634 -23.77 25.39 77.00
N GLN A 635 -23.50 24.15 77.40
CA GLN A 635 -24.27 23.00 76.94
C GLN A 635 -24.48 22.01 78.08
N SER A 636 -25.71 21.56 78.25
CA SER A 636 -26.09 20.53 79.23
C SER A 636 -26.17 19.18 78.57
N THR A 637 -25.48 18.20 79.13
CA THR A 637 -25.62 16.80 78.70
C THR A 637 -26.96 16.24 79.18
N PRO A 638 -27.70 15.49 78.35
CA PRO A 638 -28.91 14.81 78.77
C PRO A 638 -28.63 13.71 79.80
N ARG A 639 -29.70 13.17 80.40
CA ARG A 639 -29.62 11.92 81.17
C ARG A 639 -29.32 10.73 80.24
N ARG A 640 -28.76 9.66 80.78
CA ARG A 640 -28.63 8.39 80.06
C ARG A 640 -30.00 7.92 79.60
N SER A 641 -30.10 7.47 78.35
CA SER A 641 -31.35 6.96 77.76
C SER A 641 -31.08 5.72 76.93
N ALA A 642 -32.16 5.09 76.44
CA ALA A 642 -32.03 4.06 75.41
C ALA A 642 -31.29 4.62 74.17
N PRO A 643 -30.67 3.76 73.34
CA PRO A 643 -29.93 4.20 72.17
C PRO A 643 -30.83 4.91 71.15
N GLU A 644 -30.23 5.70 70.26
CA GLU A 644 -30.94 6.23 69.10
C GLU A 644 -31.42 5.10 68.17
N GLU A 645 -32.40 5.42 67.32
CA GLU A 645 -32.88 4.52 66.28
C GLU A 645 -31.73 4.09 65.35
N PRO A 646 -31.48 2.77 65.19
CA PRO A 646 -30.53 2.27 64.20
C PRO A 646 -30.88 2.74 62.79
N LYS A 647 -29.88 2.94 61.94
CA LYS A 647 -30.11 3.32 60.53
C LYS A 647 -29.78 2.15 59.61
N PRO A 648 -30.77 1.45 59.04
CA PRO A 648 -30.54 0.43 58.02
C PRO A 648 -29.82 1.01 56.80
N LEU A 649 -28.79 0.32 56.32
CA LEU A 649 -27.96 0.72 55.18
C LEU A 649 -28.45 0.06 53.90
N HIS A 650 -29.74 0.24 53.60
CA HIS A 650 -30.40 -0.32 52.43
C HIS A 650 -31.14 0.77 51.67
N ASN A 651 -31.09 0.72 50.35
CA ASN A 651 -31.76 1.69 49.47
C ASN A 651 -33.11 1.12 49.03
N PRO A 652 -34.24 1.50 49.66
CA PRO A 652 -35.53 1.00 49.23
C PRO A 652 -35.96 1.70 47.93
N VAL A 653 -36.62 0.94 47.06
CA VAL A 653 -37.22 1.48 45.83
C VAL A 653 -38.54 2.13 46.20
N GLN A 654 -38.71 3.40 45.84
CA GLN A 654 -39.93 4.16 46.07
C GLN A 654 -40.75 4.25 44.78
N HIS A 655 -41.99 3.78 44.81
CA HIS A 655 -42.97 3.97 43.75
C HIS A 655 -44.05 4.95 44.22
N ASP A 656 -44.57 5.79 43.30
CA ASP A 656 -45.52 6.84 43.63
C ASP A 656 -46.73 6.30 44.42
N LYS A 657 -46.92 6.83 45.62
CA LYS A 657 -47.99 6.50 46.59
C LYS A 657 -47.90 5.15 47.31
N GLU A 658 -46.76 4.45 47.28
CA GLU A 658 -46.53 3.22 48.07
C GLU A 658 -45.42 3.37 49.12
N GLU A 659 -45.49 2.58 50.20
CA GLU A 659 -44.37 2.44 51.15
C GLU A 659 -43.13 1.90 50.44
N PRO A 660 -41.93 2.47 50.69
CA PRO A 660 -40.69 2.11 50.00
C PRO A 660 -40.26 0.68 50.33
N VAL A 661 -39.89 -0.11 49.32
CA VAL A 661 -39.60 -1.56 49.46
C VAL A 661 -38.18 -1.88 49.03
N VAL A 662 -37.46 -2.63 49.84
CA VAL A 662 -36.17 -3.24 49.49
C VAL A 662 -36.41 -4.56 48.76
N VAL A 663 -35.88 -4.74 47.56
CA VAL A 663 -36.03 -6.02 46.84
C VAL A 663 -34.83 -6.90 47.17
N SER A 664 -35.07 -8.04 47.84
CA SER A 664 -34.03 -9.06 48.03
C SER A 664 -33.77 -9.74 46.68
N PRO A 665 -32.50 -9.95 46.29
CA PRO A 665 -32.16 -10.73 45.09
C PRO A 665 -32.44 -12.23 45.26
N TYR A 666 -32.73 -12.69 46.48
CA TYR A 666 -32.93 -14.09 46.82
C TYR A 666 -34.37 -14.39 47.25
N SER A 667 -34.81 -15.63 47.02
CA SER A 667 -36.13 -16.12 47.40
C SER A 667 -36.18 -16.60 48.86
N ASP A 668 -35.04 -17.00 49.43
CA ASP A 668 -34.96 -17.71 50.73
C ASP A 668 -34.09 -17.02 51.80
N HIS A 669 -33.40 -15.92 51.49
CA HIS A 669 -32.59 -15.20 52.49
C HIS A 669 -32.44 -13.69 52.19
N PHE A 670 -31.98 -12.94 53.20
CA PHE A 670 -31.68 -11.51 53.08
C PHE A 670 -30.67 -11.06 54.15
N GLU A 671 -29.64 -10.32 53.76
CA GLU A 671 -28.67 -9.73 54.70
C GLU A 671 -29.08 -8.31 55.10
N LEU A 672 -29.49 -8.13 56.36
CA LEU A 672 -29.72 -6.82 56.95
C LEU A 672 -28.39 -6.18 57.38
N ARG A 673 -28.15 -4.91 57.07
CA ARG A 673 -26.98 -4.13 57.51
C ARG A 673 -27.42 -2.78 58.07
N TRP A 674 -26.75 -2.27 59.10
CA TRP A 674 -27.06 -0.98 59.72
C TRP A 674 -25.81 -0.25 60.21
N GLY A 675 -25.93 1.06 60.45
CA GLY A 675 -24.92 1.84 61.17
C GLY A 675 -25.09 1.75 62.69
N VAL A 676 -24.01 1.86 63.45
CA VAL A 676 -24.05 1.93 64.92
C VAL A 676 -24.72 3.26 65.33
N PRO A 677 -25.90 3.25 66.00
CA PRO A 677 -26.53 4.47 66.47
C PRO A 677 -25.82 5.03 67.70
N ALA A 678 -26.13 6.27 68.08
CA ALA A 678 -25.62 6.81 69.33
C ALA A 678 -26.13 6.00 70.54
N ASP A 679 -25.21 5.66 71.42
CA ASP A 679 -25.43 4.82 72.60
C ASP A 679 -26.14 5.57 73.75
N ASN A 680 -26.26 6.89 73.62
CA ASN A 680 -26.82 7.82 74.60
C ASN A 680 -26.20 7.68 76.01
N GLY A 681 -24.94 7.26 76.07
CA GLY A 681 -24.11 7.18 77.27
C GLY A 681 -24.04 5.82 77.95
N GLU A 682 -24.77 4.81 77.48
CA GLU A 682 -24.61 3.41 77.91
C GLU A 682 -24.29 2.53 76.70
N PRO A 683 -23.29 1.64 76.77
CA PRO A 683 -22.86 0.86 75.62
C PRO A 683 -24.01 0.00 75.08
N ILE A 684 -24.13 -0.03 73.76
CA ILE A 684 -25.06 -0.91 73.07
C ILE A 684 -24.60 -2.35 73.28
N ASP A 685 -25.41 -3.16 73.93
CA ASP A 685 -25.08 -4.55 74.27
C ASP A 685 -25.65 -5.55 73.26
N ARG A 686 -26.76 -5.22 72.59
CA ARG A 686 -27.37 -6.06 71.53
C ARG A 686 -28.28 -5.26 70.60
N TYR A 687 -28.58 -5.84 69.44
CA TYR A 687 -29.66 -5.43 68.56
C TYR A 687 -30.73 -6.51 68.48
N GLN A 688 -32.00 -6.12 68.49
CA GLN A 688 -33.14 -7.01 68.27
C GLN A 688 -33.68 -6.79 66.86
N ILE A 689 -33.83 -7.88 66.11
CA ILE A 689 -34.37 -7.91 64.75
C ILE A 689 -35.64 -8.75 64.80
N LYS A 690 -36.77 -8.15 64.47
CA LYS A 690 -38.05 -8.85 64.29
C LYS A 690 -38.43 -8.79 62.82
N TYR A 691 -38.64 -9.92 62.17
CA TYR A 691 -39.07 -9.98 60.77
C TYR A 691 -40.32 -10.84 60.60
N CYS A 692 -41.37 -10.23 60.02
CA CYS A 692 -42.69 -10.83 59.89
C CYS A 692 -43.10 -10.92 58.42
N PRO A 693 -43.51 -12.10 57.92
CA PRO A 693 -44.04 -12.23 56.57
C PRO A 693 -45.40 -11.54 56.44
N GLY A 694 -45.67 -11.03 55.25
CA GLY A 694 -46.90 -10.35 54.93
C GLY A 694 -47.14 -10.27 53.43
N MET A 695 -48.22 -9.62 53.06
CA MET A 695 -48.59 -9.34 51.68
C MET A 695 -48.99 -7.87 51.52
N LYS A 696 -48.83 -7.33 50.31
CA LYS A 696 -49.42 -6.04 49.95
C LYS A 696 -50.76 -6.29 49.26
N ILE A 697 -51.84 -5.82 49.86
CA ILE A 697 -53.19 -5.84 49.28
C ILE A 697 -53.54 -4.38 48.95
N SER A 698 -53.79 -4.07 47.67
CA SER A 698 -54.12 -2.71 47.21
C SER A 698 -53.13 -1.63 47.69
N GLY A 699 -51.83 -1.94 47.70
CA GLY A 699 -50.75 -1.02 48.10
C GLY A 699 -50.48 -0.94 49.61
N ALA A 700 -51.39 -1.43 50.47
CA ALA A 700 -51.23 -1.45 51.92
C ALA A 700 -50.62 -2.78 52.40
N TRP A 701 -49.73 -2.72 53.39
CA TRP A 701 -49.14 -3.90 54.01
C TRP A 701 -50.13 -4.59 54.95
N THR A 702 -50.21 -5.92 54.87
CA THR A 702 -51.00 -6.76 55.77
C THR A 702 -50.12 -7.90 56.28
N GLU A 703 -50.00 -8.01 57.60
CA GLU A 703 -49.27 -9.09 58.27
C GLU A 703 -50.01 -10.42 58.06
N LEU A 704 -49.27 -11.49 57.79
CA LEU A 704 -49.82 -12.85 57.83
C LEU A 704 -49.75 -13.34 59.28
N GLU A 705 -50.89 -13.44 59.96
CA GLU A 705 -50.93 -13.81 61.38
C GLU A 705 -50.24 -15.18 61.64
N ASN A 706 -49.33 -15.19 62.63
CA ASN A 706 -48.62 -16.32 63.26
C ASN A 706 -47.27 -16.83 62.69
N SER A 707 -46.39 -15.98 62.11
CA SER A 707 -45.00 -16.44 61.81
C SER A 707 -43.89 -15.36 61.84
N CYS A 708 -43.88 -14.47 62.83
CA CYS A 708 -42.73 -13.56 63.04
C CYS A 708 -41.54 -14.27 63.68
N ASN A 709 -40.35 -14.03 63.16
CA ASN A 709 -39.10 -14.43 63.79
C ASN A 709 -38.49 -13.23 64.53
N THR A 710 -38.00 -13.46 65.75
CA THR A 710 -37.27 -12.45 66.53
C THR A 710 -35.89 -12.99 66.89
N VAL A 711 -34.84 -12.24 66.59
CA VAL A 711 -33.46 -12.61 66.86
C VAL A 711 -32.76 -11.46 67.56
N ASN A 712 -31.95 -11.78 68.56
CA ASN A 712 -31.04 -10.82 69.17
C ASN A 712 -29.62 -11.12 68.67
N VAL A 713 -28.92 -10.10 68.19
CA VAL A 713 -27.53 -10.17 67.75
C VAL A 713 -26.67 -9.25 68.61
N VAL A 714 -25.44 -9.68 68.89
CA VAL A 714 -24.49 -9.02 69.79
C VAL A 714 -23.23 -8.72 68.99
N GLU A 715 -22.63 -7.54 69.20
CA GLU A 715 -21.34 -7.16 68.60
C GLU A 715 -21.26 -7.17 67.05
N THR A 716 -22.39 -7.16 66.36
CA THR A 716 -22.45 -7.12 64.89
C THR A 716 -23.39 -6.02 64.38
N THR A 717 -23.10 -5.49 63.19
CA THR A 717 -23.97 -4.54 62.48
C THR A 717 -24.57 -5.11 61.19
N SER A 718 -24.58 -6.44 61.08
CA SER A 718 -25.27 -7.17 60.03
C SER A 718 -25.87 -8.47 60.55
N TYR A 719 -26.89 -8.98 59.87
CA TYR A 719 -27.53 -10.26 60.17
C TYR A 719 -28.13 -10.87 58.90
N GLU A 720 -27.84 -12.14 58.63
CA GLU A 720 -28.44 -12.89 57.52
C GLU A 720 -29.70 -13.61 58.00
N MET A 721 -30.86 -13.16 57.51
CA MET A 721 -32.13 -13.85 57.67
C MET A 721 -32.20 -15.00 56.67
N THR A 722 -32.35 -16.24 57.13
CA THR A 722 -32.50 -17.44 56.30
C THR A 722 -33.92 -18.03 56.39
N ASP A 723 -34.19 -19.04 55.56
CA ASP A 723 -35.45 -19.80 55.53
C ASP A 723 -36.69 -18.90 55.25
N LEU A 724 -36.50 -17.90 54.39
CA LEU A 724 -37.57 -17.02 53.94
C LEU A 724 -38.39 -17.69 52.83
N ASN A 725 -39.63 -17.25 52.68
CA ASN A 725 -40.51 -17.71 51.63
C ASN A 725 -40.28 -16.89 50.37
N GLY A 726 -40.21 -17.56 49.21
CA GLY A 726 -40.12 -16.90 47.91
C GLY A 726 -41.34 -16.04 47.60
N ASN A 727 -41.15 -14.98 46.84
CA ASN A 727 -42.19 -14.02 46.42
C ASN A 727 -43.04 -13.46 47.58
N THR A 728 -42.45 -13.26 48.75
CA THR A 728 -43.14 -12.86 49.99
C THR A 728 -42.59 -11.52 50.49
N TYR A 729 -43.47 -10.65 51.01
CA TYR A 729 -43.04 -9.41 51.66
C TYR A 729 -42.71 -9.67 53.12
N TYR A 730 -41.70 -9.00 53.67
CA TYR A 730 -41.36 -9.02 55.09
C TYR A 730 -41.26 -7.61 55.64
N ARG A 731 -41.88 -7.36 56.78
CA ARG A 731 -41.60 -6.15 57.59
C ARG A 731 -40.51 -6.52 58.60
N ILE A 732 -39.41 -5.78 58.56
CA ILE A 732 -38.28 -5.94 59.47
C ILE A 732 -38.28 -4.74 60.42
N GLU A 733 -38.23 -5.01 61.71
CA GLU A 733 -38.02 -4.02 62.77
C GLU A 733 -36.66 -4.27 63.44
N LEU A 734 -35.82 -3.24 63.48
CA LEU A 734 -34.50 -3.27 64.10
C LEU A 734 -34.46 -2.29 65.28
N LYS A 735 -34.13 -2.79 66.47
CA LYS A 735 -33.94 -2.00 67.69
C LYS A 735 -32.53 -2.18 68.24
N ALA A 736 -31.90 -1.12 68.72
CA ALA A 736 -30.71 -1.21 69.55
C ALA A 736 -31.13 -1.31 71.03
N HIS A 737 -30.35 -2.01 71.84
CA HIS A 737 -30.54 -2.12 73.28
C HIS A 737 -29.29 -1.65 74.00
N ASN A 738 -29.47 -0.99 75.14
CA ASN A 738 -28.44 -0.79 76.14
C ASN A 738 -29.03 -1.07 77.53
N ALA A 739 -28.26 -0.87 78.59
CA ALA A 739 -28.71 -1.11 79.97
C ALA A 739 -29.99 -0.34 80.37
N ILE A 740 -30.37 0.74 79.67
CA ILE A 740 -31.59 1.51 79.94
C ILE A 740 -32.80 0.92 79.22
N GLY A 741 -32.62 0.35 78.02
CA GLY A 741 -33.70 -0.30 77.27
C GLY A 741 -33.50 -0.26 75.76
N TYR A 742 -34.59 -0.52 75.04
CA TYR A 742 -34.60 -0.55 73.57
C TYR A 742 -34.85 0.83 72.96
N SER A 743 -34.22 1.10 71.82
CA SER A 743 -34.51 2.25 70.95
C SER A 743 -35.92 2.17 70.35
N SER A 744 -36.37 3.25 69.69
CA SER A 744 -37.44 3.13 68.71
C SER A 744 -37.05 2.14 67.60
N PRO A 745 -38.01 1.36 67.06
CA PRO A 745 -37.72 0.44 65.96
C PRO A 745 -37.51 1.20 64.66
N ALA A 746 -36.39 0.92 64.00
CA ALA A 746 -36.23 1.20 62.58
C ALA A 746 -37.00 0.16 61.78
N SER A 747 -37.96 0.58 60.96
CA SER A 747 -38.78 -0.33 60.16
C SER A 747 -38.42 -0.26 58.67
N ILE A 748 -38.19 -1.41 58.05
CA ILE A 748 -38.07 -1.53 56.59
C ILE A 748 -39.00 -2.64 56.08
N ILE A 749 -39.48 -2.49 54.85
CA ILE A 749 -40.22 -3.53 54.14
C ILE A 749 -39.33 -4.08 53.05
N MET A 750 -39.20 -5.39 52.98
CA MET A 750 -38.50 -6.08 51.90
C MET A 750 -39.44 -7.03 51.15
N LYS A 751 -39.07 -7.41 49.92
CA LYS A 751 -39.73 -8.46 49.14
C LYS A 751 -38.69 -9.46 48.62
N THR A 752 -38.92 -10.75 48.83
CA THR A 752 -38.10 -11.82 48.24
C THR A 752 -38.47 -12.05 46.77
N THR A 753 -37.53 -12.53 45.97
CA THR A 753 -37.79 -12.95 44.58
C THR A 753 -38.57 -14.26 44.54
N ARG A 754 -39.20 -14.58 43.41
CA ARG A 754 -39.96 -15.84 43.25
C ARG A 754 -39.06 -17.06 43.28
N ASP A 755 -37.97 -17.00 42.53
CA ASP A 755 -37.00 -18.07 42.41
C ASP A 755 -35.61 -17.53 42.71
N ASN A 756 -34.79 -18.35 43.36
CA ASN A 756 -33.38 -18.04 43.55
C ASN A 756 -32.68 -18.04 42.18
N PRO A 757 -32.00 -16.95 41.78
CA PRO A 757 -31.29 -16.91 40.51
C PRO A 757 -30.21 -18.00 40.37
N HIS A 758 -29.73 -18.58 41.49
CA HIS A 758 -28.86 -19.77 41.54
C HIS A 758 -29.16 -20.67 42.77
N PRO A 759 -29.30 -22.00 42.65
CA PRO A 759 -29.51 -22.89 43.81
C PRO A 759 -28.24 -23.00 44.68
N ARG A 760 -28.39 -22.94 46.02
CA ARG A 760 -27.29 -23.09 47.00
C ARG A 760 -26.61 -24.46 46.86
N LYS A 761 -25.32 -24.49 46.51
CA LYS A 761 -24.47 -25.68 46.71
C LYS A 761 -24.34 -25.90 48.22
N GLN A 762 -24.76 -27.06 48.74
CA GLN A 762 -24.38 -27.48 50.09
C GLN A 762 -22.85 -27.48 50.17
N LYS A 763 -22.29 -26.63 51.03
CA LYS A 763 -20.88 -26.69 51.42
C LYS A 763 -20.81 -26.88 52.92
N GLY A 764 -20.51 -28.11 53.31
CA GLY A 764 -19.74 -28.33 54.52
C GLY A 764 -18.36 -27.70 54.37
N GLY A 765 -17.81 -27.23 55.49
CA GLY A 765 -16.38 -27.08 55.69
C GLY A 765 -15.73 -25.81 55.13
N GLN A 766 -15.43 -24.89 56.06
CA GLN A 766 -14.32 -23.94 56.06
C GLN A 766 -14.34 -22.81 55.01
N ALA A 767 -14.75 -21.63 55.48
CA ALA A 767 -14.52 -20.36 54.82
C ALA A 767 -13.02 -20.03 54.80
N VAL A 768 -12.47 -19.93 53.59
CA VAL A 768 -11.22 -19.25 53.29
C VAL A 768 -11.51 -17.75 53.32
N ALA A 769 -10.82 -17.02 54.20
CA ALA A 769 -10.88 -15.57 54.26
C ALA A 769 -10.24 -14.96 53.00
N VAL A 770 -11.03 -14.20 52.23
CA VAL A 770 -10.52 -13.33 51.17
C VAL A 770 -10.45 -11.92 51.74
N ALA A 771 -9.23 -11.43 51.95
CA ALA A 771 -8.91 -10.10 52.43
C ALA A 771 -9.25 -9.02 51.38
N ALA A 772 -9.93 -7.96 51.82
CA ALA A 772 -10.05 -6.71 51.07
C ALA A 772 -8.75 -5.90 51.18
N PRO A 773 -8.39 -5.08 50.17
CA PRO A 773 -7.11 -4.39 50.09
C PRO A 773 -7.01 -3.22 51.10
N PRO A 774 -5.82 -2.89 51.64
CA PRO A 774 -5.68 -1.82 52.61
C PRO A 774 -5.72 -0.45 51.93
N LEU A 775 -6.44 0.48 52.56
CA LEU A 775 -6.37 1.91 52.31
C LEU A 775 -4.94 2.42 52.55
N VAL A 776 -4.39 3.11 51.56
CA VAL A 776 -3.11 3.82 51.62
C VAL A 776 -3.25 5.03 52.54
N LEU A 777 -2.67 4.94 53.74
CA LEU A 777 -2.42 6.08 54.62
C LEU A 777 -1.07 6.71 54.25
N LEU A 778 -1.12 7.87 53.59
CA LEU A 778 0.02 8.75 53.38
C LEU A 778 0.41 9.41 54.71
N LEU A 779 1.41 8.85 55.40
CA LEU A 779 2.11 9.52 56.50
C LEU A 779 3.41 10.12 55.96
N SER A 780 3.42 11.45 55.83
CA SER A 780 4.62 12.25 55.68
C SER A 780 5.15 12.61 57.06
N THR A 781 6.32 12.13 57.44
CA THR A 781 7.23 12.86 58.34
C THR A 781 8.67 12.43 58.10
N ALA A 782 9.47 13.42 57.72
CA ALA A 782 10.91 13.38 57.71
C ALA A 782 11.43 13.73 59.11
N CYS A 783 12.38 12.94 59.64
CA CYS A 783 13.55 13.42 60.39
C CYS A 783 14.41 12.24 60.86
N ALA A 784 15.65 12.17 60.36
CA ALA A 784 16.79 11.70 61.14
C ALA A 784 18.07 12.30 60.55
N LEU A 785 18.67 13.22 61.31
CA LEU A 785 20.09 13.58 61.21
C LEU A 785 20.94 12.32 61.48
N LEU A 786 22.02 12.12 60.71
CA LEU A 786 23.36 11.92 61.28
C LEU A 786 24.46 11.92 60.19
N LEU A 787 25.40 12.85 60.43
CA LEU A 787 26.81 12.95 60.03
C LEU A 787 27.46 11.69 59.41
N LEU A 788 28.25 11.88 58.34
CA LEU A 788 29.68 11.54 58.28
C LEU A 788 30.34 12.12 57.00
N LEU A 789 31.59 12.57 57.18
CA LEU A 789 32.48 13.31 56.29
C LEU A 789 33.12 12.44 55.17
N PRO A 790 33.86 13.05 54.20
CA PRO A 790 34.24 12.43 52.93
C PRO A 790 35.63 11.78 52.93
N THR A 791 35.84 10.83 52.01
CA THR A 791 37.16 10.39 51.50
C THR A 791 36.99 10.17 49.99
N THR A 792 37.48 11.07 49.14
CA THR A 792 38.77 11.04 48.41
C THR A 792 38.98 9.84 47.46
N THR A 793 39.32 10.20 46.22
CA THR A 793 40.07 9.47 45.17
C THR A 793 39.42 8.24 44.53
N ALA A 794 39.01 8.34 43.25
CA ALA A 794 39.85 8.18 42.07
C ALA A 794 39.15 8.79 40.84
#